data_AF-A0A956BKY7-F1
#
_entry.id   AF-A0A956BKY7-F1
#
_cell.length_a   1.000
_cell.length_b   1.000
_cell.length_c   1.000
_cell.angle_alpha   90.00
_cell.angle_beta   90.00
_cell.angle_gamma   90.00
#
_symmetry.space_group_name_H-M   'P 1'
#
loop_
_entity.id
_entity.type
_entity.pdbx_description
1 polymer ?
#
loop_
_entity_poly.entity_id
_entity_poly.type
_entity_poly.pdbx_seq_one_letter_code
_entity_poly.pdbx_strand_id
1 'polypeptide(L)'
;MSAGEPVELGWEVGSVINLAAQQNAVRVLGDVRIRNAGSGALEGARLRVTSSPGFFRPLEVDVDEVPAGGSCTVGTHALRMDPGILRDLTERIRGEVVVELVGSDGTPAFEERREVEVLAPNEWAGVRGLPELLAAFVLPNTPQLAGVLRTASERLAAHTGSGGLDGYQSRSPERVQAIARSLYEAVASLELHYINPPASFETTGQKIRLPAEILTARLGTCLDLTVLLAALLEQAGLHPILVLVEGHAYPGVWLVDRPLQTPATDDAAHLRNRVRAGELVVFDSSAVANGVPWDDAVTSATASLAQDTLQFAVDVRAARLHRILPLQLVSPTASPEERAVEPEQPLEPASYAPNAAEPPLSSTPQGRLERWKARLLDLSLRNKLVAFRDNKRSIPLAHVDGAGLEDALAAGRTLIVSARAAFLDANDPRDPTSHALLSGEQPLEAFHLEQQQSGRVFSTLPEREFDKRASELFLVNRLALGESGAVTLYLTVGMLHWYEREDSAMLRKAPLLLVPVSLSRRGNGLYAIESADDETRVNVTLLKKLKDDYDAHLPDIDILPTDASGVDVAAILRAFAGLAAGFPRWEVTGECTVSQLEFTKFLMWLDLEAKTERILKNPVVAHIFEGGGESFPMATGFPDPQGLDGS
;
A
#
# COMPACT_ATOMS: atom_id res chain seq x y z
N MET A 1 -43.63 28.29 -16.68
CA MET A 1 -42.27 27.72 -16.85
C MET A 1 -42.05 27.61 -18.35
N SER A 2 -41.20 28.47 -18.91
CA SER A 2 -40.98 28.59 -20.35
C SER A 2 -39.72 27.82 -20.70
N ALA A 3 -39.85 26.85 -21.62
CA ALA A 3 -38.81 26.29 -22.49
C ALA A 3 -37.37 26.24 -21.93
N GLY A 4 -36.98 25.06 -21.43
CA GLY A 4 -35.61 24.53 -21.40
C GLY A 4 -34.52 25.51 -20.98
N GLU A 5 -34.31 25.68 -19.67
CA GLU A 5 -33.03 26.22 -19.21
C GLU A 5 -31.91 25.28 -19.69
N PRO A 6 -30.84 25.79 -20.32
CA PRO A 6 -29.79 24.94 -20.87
C PRO A 6 -29.00 24.31 -19.72
N VAL A 7 -29.35 23.08 -19.36
CA VAL A 7 -28.58 22.25 -18.44
C VAL A 7 -27.68 21.33 -19.25
N GLU A 8 -26.40 21.28 -18.90
CA GLU A 8 -25.40 20.41 -19.52
C GLU A 8 -25.04 19.30 -18.52
N LEU A 9 -25.06 18.04 -18.97
CA LEU A 9 -24.53 16.90 -18.20
C LEU A 9 -23.17 16.48 -18.74
N GLY A 10 -22.21 16.26 -17.83
CA GLY A 10 -20.92 15.67 -18.12
C GLY A 10 -20.76 14.38 -17.34
N TRP A 11 -20.72 13.25 -18.02
CA TRP A 11 -20.56 11.93 -17.40
C TRP A 11 -19.77 11.02 -18.32
N GLU A 12 -19.28 9.90 -17.78
CA GLU A 12 -18.53 8.88 -18.52
C GLU A 12 -19.00 7.49 -18.08
N VAL A 13 -19.06 6.56 -19.03
CA VAL A 13 -19.44 5.17 -18.78
C VAL A 13 -18.44 4.26 -19.50
N GLY A 14 -18.07 3.15 -18.85
CA GLY A 14 -17.26 2.11 -19.47
C GLY A 14 -17.99 1.52 -20.68
N SER A 15 -17.26 1.33 -21.78
CA SER A 15 -17.84 0.78 -23.02
C SER A 15 -18.23 -0.69 -22.90
N VAL A 16 -17.67 -1.40 -21.91
CA VAL A 16 -17.88 -2.82 -21.67
C VAL A 16 -18.11 -3.10 -20.19
N ILE A 17 -19.07 -3.96 -19.91
CA ILE A 17 -19.46 -4.40 -18.57
C ILE A 17 -19.42 -5.92 -18.54
N ASN A 18 -18.73 -6.51 -17.55
CA ASN A 18 -18.76 -7.95 -17.35
C ASN A 18 -18.75 -8.32 -15.86
N LEU A 19 -18.99 -9.60 -15.57
CA LEU A 19 -19.02 -10.12 -14.21
C LEU A 19 -17.67 -9.93 -13.50
N ALA A 20 -16.55 -10.09 -14.21
CA ALA A 20 -15.21 -9.87 -13.66
C ALA A 20 -15.01 -8.43 -13.16
N ALA A 21 -15.40 -7.43 -13.95
CA ALA A 21 -15.34 -6.01 -13.58
C ALA A 21 -16.23 -5.72 -12.36
N GLN A 22 -17.45 -6.27 -12.35
CA GLN A 22 -18.40 -6.11 -11.25
C GLN A 22 -17.88 -6.72 -9.92
N GLN A 23 -17.38 -7.96 -9.95
CA GLN A 23 -16.89 -8.66 -8.76
C GLN A 23 -15.58 -8.07 -8.21
N ASN A 24 -14.82 -7.37 -9.06
CA ASN A 24 -13.57 -6.71 -8.69
C ASN A 24 -13.72 -5.18 -8.53
N ALA A 25 -14.95 -4.71 -8.27
CA ALA A 25 -15.30 -3.34 -7.91
C ALA A 25 -14.90 -2.25 -8.94
N VAL A 26 -14.83 -2.60 -10.23
CA VAL A 26 -14.57 -1.65 -11.31
C VAL A 26 -15.82 -0.79 -11.53
N ARG A 27 -15.66 0.54 -11.51
CA ARG A 27 -16.77 1.47 -11.75
C ARG A 27 -17.24 1.38 -13.19
N VAL A 28 -18.54 1.17 -13.35
CA VAL A 28 -19.20 1.17 -14.66
C VAL A 28 -19.51 2.60 -15.12
N LEU A 29 -19.90 3.47 -14.17
CA LEU A 29 -20.28 4.85 -14.41
C LEU A 29 -19.41 5.78 -13.55
N GLY A 30 -18.84 6.80 -14.17
CA GLY A 30 -18.17 7.90 -13.47
C GLY A 30 -19.17 8.80 -12.75
N ASP A 31 -18.68 9.84 -12.08
CA ASP A 31 -19.58 10.81 -11.44
C ASP A 31 -20.28 11.68 -12.49
N VAL A 32 -21.52 12.08 -12.21
CA VAL A 32 -22.32 12.92 -13.12
C VAL A 32 -22.14 14.38 -12.72
N ARG A 33 -21.51 15.16 -13.58
CA ARG A 33 -21.41 16.61 -13.45
C ARG A 33 -22.64 17.26 -14.07
N ILE A 34 -23.34 18.07 -13.28
CA ILE A 34 -24.49 18.86 -13.72
C ILE A 34 -24.05 20.32 -13.77
N ARG A 35 -24.21 20.97 -14.92
CA ARG A 35 -23.94 22.41 -15.08
C ARG A 35 -25.20 23.13 -15.52
N ASN A 36 -25.59 24.15 -14.76
CA ASN A 36 -26.72 25.00 -15.10
C ASN A 36 -26.20 26.19 -15.92
N ALA A 37 -26.43 26.20 -17.24
CA ALA A 37 -26.11 27.34 -18.11
C ALA A 37 -27.30 28.31 -18.29
N GLY A 38 -28.40 28.07 -17.57
CA GLY A 38 -29.57 28.92 -17.57
C GLY A 38 -29.42 30.18 -16.73
N SER A 39 -30.45 31.02 -16.79
CA SER A 39 -30.53 32.29 -16.06
C SER A 39 -31.18 32.16 -14.68
N GLY A 40 -31.92 31.07 -14.41
CA GLY A 40 -32.52 30.75 -13.13
C GLY A 40 -31.74 29.66 -12.38
N ALA A 41 -32.01 29.51 -11.09
CA ALA A 41 -31.48 28.40 -10.30
C ALA A 41 -32.29 27.12 -10.59
N LEU A 42 -31.60 26.00 -10.74
CA LEU A 42 -32.23 24.69 -10.84
C LEU A 42 -32.49 24.19 -9.41
N GLU A 43 -33.76 24.17 -9.00
CA GLU A 43 -34.16 23.79 -7.65
C GLU A 43 -34.99 22.49 -7.63
N GLY A 44 -34.67 21.59 -6.71
CA GLY A 44 -35.42 20.36 -6.45
C GLY A 44 -35.45 19.39 -7.63
N ALA A 45 -34.35 19.29 -8.37
CA ALA A 45 -34.23 18.34 -9.46
C ALA A 45 -33.89 16.94 -8.93
N ARG A 46 -34.14 15.90 -9.72
CA ARG A 46 -33.75 14.52 -9.42
C ARG A 46 -32.95 13.95 -10.58
N LEU A 47 -31.73 13.52 -10.27
CA LEU A 47 -30.93 12.72 -11.19
C LEU A 47 -31.39 11.27 -11.12
N ARG A 48 -31.75 10.71 -12.27
CA ARG A 48 -32.13 9.31 -12.42
C ARG A 48 -31.19 8.64 -13.41
N VAL A 49 -30.58 7.54 -12.98
CA VAL A 49 -29.72 6.71 -13.82
C VAL A 49 -30.35 5.33 -13.95
N THR A 50 -30.64 4.91 -15.18
CA THR A 50 -31.23 3.60 -15.49
C THR A 50 -30.46 2.89 -16.58
N SER A 51 -30.72 1.59 -16.74
CA SER A 51 -30.15 0.77 -17.81
C SER A 51 -31.23 0.03 -18.58
N SER A 52 -31.01 -0.15 -19.88
CA SER A 52 -31.84 -1.01 -20.74
C SER A 52 -30.95 -1.99 -21.50
N PRO A 53 -31.09 -3.32 -21.33
CA PRO A 53 -31.91 -3.98 -20.32
C PRO A 53 -31.43 -3.67 -18.90
N GLY A 54 -32.24 -3.98 -17.88
CA GLY A 54 -32.00 -3.55 -16.49
C GLY A 54 -30.81 -4.18 -15.77
N PHE A 55 -29.58 -4.08 -16.28
CA PHE A 55 -28.37 -4.72 -15.73
C PHE A 55 -27.81 -4.05 -14.45
N PHE A 56 -28.34 -2.90 -14.04
CA PHE A 56 -28.15 -2.36 -12.69
C PHE A 56 -29.45 -1.81 -12.10
N ARG A 57 -29.49 -1.70 -10.77
CA ARG A 57 -30.63 -1.08 -10.08
C ARG A 57 -30.68 0.42 -10.37
N PRO A 58 -31.84 0.97 -10.75
CA PRO A 58 -32.00 2.40 -10.95
C PRO A 58 -31.44 3.20 -9.76
N LEU A 59 -30.60 4.18 -10.05
CA LEU A 59 -30.07 5.10 -9.06
C LEU A 59 -30.88 6.41 -9.17
N GLU A 60 -31.45 6.85 -8.07
CA GLU A 60 -32.13 8.14 -7.97
C GLU A 60 -31.43 8.98 -6.89
N VAL A 61 -31.03 10.20 -7.25
CA VAL A 61 -30.37 11.14 -6.34
C VAL A 61 -31.04 12.50 -6.48
N ASP A 62 -31.51 13.04 -5.35
CA ASP A 62 -32.06 14.39 -5.32
C ASP A 62 -30.94 15.44 -5.42
N VAL A 63 -31.18 16.50 -6.19
CA VAL A 63 -30.28 17.61 -6.47
C VAL A 63 -30.94 18.88 -5.96
N ASP A 64 -30.46 19.37 -4.80
CA ASP A 64 -31.10 20.44 -4.05
C ASP A 64 -31.17 21.76 -4.83
N GLU A 65 -30.01 22.36 -5.11
CA GLU A 65 -29.92 23.62 -5.86
C GLU A 65 -28.64 23.66 -6.71
N VAL A 66 -28.78 24.02 -7.99
CA VAL A 66 -27.66 24.41 -8.85
C VAL A 66 -27.86 25.85 -9.31
N PRO A 67 -27.09 26.82 -8.76
CA PRO A 67 -27.24 28.23 -9.13
C PRO A 67 -27.05 28.48 -10.62
N ALA A 68 -27.60 29.58 -11.14
CA ALA A 68 -27.39 30.02 -12.52
C ALA A 68 -25.89 30.17 -12.83
N GLY A 69 -25.40 29.51 -13.88
CA GLY A 69 -23.97 29.44 -14.23
C GLY A 69 -23.13 28.51 -13.35
N GLY A 70 -23.72 27.88 -12.33
CA GLY A 70 -23.07 26.97 -11.39
C GLY A 70 -22.98 25.53 -11.88
N SER A 71 -22.27 24.69 -11.11
CA SER A 71 -22.15 23.26 -11.37
C SER A 71 -22.07 22.46 -10.08
N CYS A 72 -22.63 21.26 -10.08
CA CYS A 72 -22.45 20.27 -9.02
C CYS A 72 -21.98 18.93 -9.60
N THR A 73 -21.49 18.04 -8.75
CA THR A 73 -21.11 16.68 -9.13
C THR A 73 -21.83 15.69 -8.23
N VAL A 74 -22.51 14.73 -8.85
CA VAL A 74 -23.26 13.68 -8.18
C VAL A 74 -22.47 12.39 -8.26
N GLY A 75 -22.07 11.86 -7.10
CA GLY A 75 -21.35 10.60 -7.01
C GLY A 75 -22.23 9.41 -7.35
N THR A 76 -21.75 8.51 -8.21
CA THR A 76 -22.50 7.32 -8.66
C THR A 76 -22.12 6.04 -7.92
N HIS A 77 -21.38 6.16 -6.80
CA HIS A 77 -20.88 5.04 -5.97
C HIS A 77 -21.97 4.09 -5.45
N ALA A 78 -23.21 4.57 -5.33
CA ALA A 78 -24.35 3.79 -4.89
C ALA A 78 -24.95 2.90 -6.01
N LEU A 79 -24.49 3.06 -7.27
CA LEU A 79 -24.95 2.24 -8.38
C LEU A 79 -24.55 0.78 -8.14
N ARG A 80 -25.55 -0.10 -8.09
CA ARG A 80 -25.38 -1.54 -7.85
C ARG A 80 -25.77 -2.31 -9.09
N MET A 81 -24.79 -2.94 -9.71
CA MET A 81 -25.00 -3.93 -10.76
C MET A 81 -25.85 -5.08 -10.22
N ASP A 82 -26.75 -5.62 -11.03
CA ASP A 82 -27.47 -6.84 -10.67
C ASP A 82 -26.62 -8.06 -11.06
N PRO A 83 -26.02 -8.78 -10.09
CA PRO A 83 -25.17 -9.92 -10.39
C PRO A 83 -25.96 -11.11 -10.95
N GLY A 84 -27.29 -11.17 -10.78
CA GLY A 84 -28.12 -12.20 -11.41
C GLY A 84 -28.08 -12.05 -12.93
N ILE A 85 -28.33 -10.83 -13.42
CA ILE A 85 -28.37 -10.56 -14.86
C ILE A 85 -27.02 -10.84 -15.51
N LEU A 86 -25.91 -10.40 -14.93
CA LEU A 86 -24.58 -10.65 -15.50
C LEU A 86 -24.19 -12.14 -15.51
N ARG A 87 -24.70 -12.93 -14.56
CA ARG A 87 -24.43 -14.38 -14.50
C ARG A 87 -25.27 -15.20 -15.47
N ASP A 88 -26.49 -14.75 -15.75
CA ASP A 88 -27.43 -15.50 -16.58
C ASP A 88 -27.25 -15.25 -18.08
N LEU A 89 -26.38 -14.31 -18.48
CA LEU A 89 -26.11 -14.02 -19.89
C LEU A 89 -25.30 -15.12 -20.56
N THR A 90 -25.90 -15.82 -21.53
CA THR A 90 -25.20 -16.79 -22.38
C THR A 90 -24.35 -16.11 -23.47
N GLU A 91 -24.80 -14.98 -24.01
CA GLU A 91 -24.15 -14.22 -25.08
C GLU A 91 -24.05 -12.76 -24.70
N ARG A 92 -23.06 -12.04 -25.25
CA ARG A 92 -22.99 -10.58 -25.09
C ARG A 92 -24.22 -9.92 -25.67
N ILE A 93 -24.67 -8.87 -25.01
CA ILE A 93 -25.81 -8.05 -25.45
C ILE A 93 -25.41 -6.59 -25.53
N ARG A 94 -26.13 -5.83 -26.37
CA ARG A 94 -26.07 -4.38 -26.35
C ARG A 94 -27.04 -3.86 -25.31
N GLY A 95 -26.59 -2.89 -24.53
CA GLY A 95 -27.41 -2.16 -23.60
C GLY A 95 -27.17 -0.66 -23.72
N GLU A 96 -27.97 0.10 -22.99
CA GLU A 96 -27.86 1.54 -22.89
C GLU A 96 -27.88 1.94 -21.42
N VAL A 97 -27.03 2.89 -21.06
CA VAL A 97 -27.14 3.65 -19.81
C VAL A 97 -27.84 4.96 -20.12
N VAL A 98 -28.92 5.23 -19.40
CA VAL A 98 -29.74 6.42 -19.56
C VAL A 98 -29.58 7.27 -18.31
N VAL A 99 -29.13 8.51 -18.50
CA VAL A 99 -28.99 9.52 -17.45
C VAL A 99 -30.02 10.62 -17.72
N GLU A 100 -30.97 10.74 -16.81
CA GLU A 100 -32.08 11.69 -16.85
C GLU A 100 -31.97 12.68 -15.70
N LEU A 101 -32.23 13.95 -15.98
CA LEU A 101 -32.44 14.96 -14.96
C LEU A 101 -33.90 15.41 -15.02
N VAL A 102 -34.65 15.13 -13.97
CA VAL A 102 -36.07 15.43 -13.87
C VAL A 102 -36.25 16.64 -12.97
N GLY A 103 -36.99 17.65 -13.44
CA GLY A 103 -37.32 18.83 -12.63
C GLY A 103 -38.30 18.51 -11.50
N SER A 104 -38.46 19.46 -10.58
CA SER A 104 -39.39 19.35 -9.44
C SER A 104 -40.87 19.18 -9.84
N ASP A 105 -41.23 19.57 -11.06
CA ASP A 105 -42.55 19.38 -11.65
C ASP A 105 -42.75 18.00 -12.34
N GLY A 106 -41.73 17.13 -12.26
CA GLY A 106 -41.72 15.81 -12.89
C GLY A 106 -41.45 15.83 -14.39
N THR A 107 -41.14 16.98 -14.98
CA THR A 107 -40.78 17.07 -16.40
C THR A 107 -39.30 16.71 -16.61
N PRO A 108 -38.96 15.89 -17.63
CA PRO A 108 -37.56 15.61 -17.96
C PRO A 108 -36.92 16.89 -18.51
N ALA A 109 -36.00 17.47 -17.74
CA ALA A 109 -35.23 18.64 -18.14
C ALA A 109 -34.10 18.24 -19.10
N PHE A 110 -33.58 17.02 -18.95
CA PHE A 110 -32.53 16.49 -19.80
C PHE A 110 -32.56 14.95 -19.81
N GLU A 111 -32.19 14.35 -20.94
CA GLU A 111 -32.03 12.91 -21.11
C GLU A 111 -30.86 12.66 -22.07
N GLU A 112 -29.85 11.90 -21.65
CA GLU A 112 -28.79 11.41 -22.53
C GLU A 112 -28.65 9.90 -22.37
N ARG A 113 -28.34 9.24 -23.50
CA ARG A 113 -28.16 7.79 -23.58
C ARG A 113 -26.79 7.49 -24.12
N ARG A 114 -26.13 6.49 -23.54
CA ARG A 114 -24.88 5.94 -24.09
C ARG A 114 -24.96 4.43 -24.19
N GLU A 115 -24.54 3.93 -25.34
CA GLU A 115 -24.46 2.49 -25.60
C GLU A 115 -23.32 1.86 -24.80
N VAL A 116 -23.59 0.66 -24.29
CA VAL A 116 -22.62 -0.20 -23.60
C VAL A 116 -22.78 -1.64 -24.07
N GLU A 117 -21.70 -2.42 -24.03
CA GLU A 117 -21.77 -3.87 -24.22
C GLU A 117 -21.77 -4.58 -22.86
N VAL A 118 -22.74 -5.46 -22.64
CA VAL A 118 -22.76 -6.34 -21.46
C VAL A 118 -22.33 -7.73 -21.89
N LEU A 119 -21.18 -8.17 -21.40
CA LEU A 119 -20.54 -9.42 -21.80
C LEU A 119 -21.09 -10.60 -20.99
N ALA A 120 -20.98 -11.80 -21.56
CA ALA A 120 -21.26 -13.04 -20.84
C ALA A 120 -20.30 -13.21 -19.62
N PRO A 121 -20.66 -13.99 -18.58
CA PRO A 121 -19.86 -14.07 -17.35
C PRO A 121 -18.47 -14.65 -17.56
N ASN A 122 -18.32 -15.53 -18.56
CA ASN A 122 -17.04 -16.13 -18.96
C ASN A 122 -16.35 -15.36 -20.10
N GLU A 123 -16.79 -14.14 -20.40
CA GLU A 123 -16.26 -13.33 -21.49
C GLU A 123 -15.34 -12.22 -20.96
N TRP A 124 -14.10 -12.28 -21.41
CA TRP A 124 -13.09 -11.28 -21.11
C TRP A 124 -13.17 -10.14 -22.12
N ALA A 125 -12.97 -8.90 -21.66
CA ALA A 125 -13.21 -7.69 -22.45
C ALA A 125 -12.06 -7.28 -23.38
N GLY A 126 -10.90 -7.94 -23.29
CA GLY A 126 -9.70 -7.47 -23.97
C GLY A 126 -9.11 -6.22 -23.32
N VAL A 127 -8.28 -5.48 -24.05
CA VAL A 127 -7.79 -4.14 -23.65
C VAL A 127 -8.87 -3.05 -23.63
N ARG A 128 -10.11 -3.35 -24.07
CA ARG A 128 -11.26 -2.44 -23.92
C ARG A 128 -11.70 -2.28 -22.46
N GLY A 129 -11.37 -3.25 -21.62
CA GLY A 129 -11.45 -3.16 -20.16
C GLY A 129 -10.07 -3.12 -19.53
N LEU A 130 -10.00 -3.30 -18.21
CA LEU A 130 -8.74 -3.45 -17.49
C LEU A 130 -8.06 -4.79 -17.85
N PRO A 131 -6.86 -4.79 -18.46
CA PRO A 131 -6.17 -6.03 -18.86
C PRO A 131 -5.96 -7.02 -17.71
N GLU A 132 -5.65 -6.51 -16.52
CA GLU A 132 -5.39 -7.28 -15.31
C GLU A 132 -6.61 -8.09 -14.81
N LEU A 133 -7.83 -7.74 -15.23
CA LEU A 133 -9.03 -8.54 -14.94
C LEU A 133 -8.99 -9.93 -15.58
N LEU A 134 -8.10 -10.16 -16.55
CA LEU A 134 -7.87 -11.51 -17.08
C LEU A 134 -7.48 -12.50 -15.97
N ALA A 135 -6.80 -12.04 -14.91
CA ALA A 135 -6.46 -12.88 -13.75
C ALA A 135 -7.71 -13.41 -13.01
N ALA A 136 -8.87 -12.77 -13.12
CA ALA A 136 -10.11 -13.27 -12.52
C ALA A 136 -10.58 -14.58 -13.17
N PHE A 137 -10.19 -14.84 -14.42
CA PHE A 137 -10.52 -16.08 -15.13
C PHE A 137 -9.60 -17.25 -14.73
N VAL A 138 -8.51 -16.99 -13.99
CA VAL A 138 -7.68 -18.03 -13.41
C VAL A 138 -8.40 -18.56 -12.17
N LEU A 139 -8.94 -19.78 -12.24
CA LEU A 139 -9.82 -20.37 -11.22
C LEU A 139 -9.14 -21.53 -10.44
N PRO A 140 -8.18 -21.25 -9.54
CA PRO A 140 -7.35 -22.26 -8.89
C PRO A 140 -8.15 -23.22 -7.98
N ASN A 141 -9.20 -22.72 -7.33
CA ASN A 141 -10.00 -23.48 -6.36
C ASN A 141 -11.09 -24.36 -6.99
N THR A 142 -11.05 -24.54 -8.31
CA THR A 142 -12.07 -25.30 -9.05
C THR A 142 -11.86 -26.80 -8.85
N PRO A 143 -12.86 -27.57 -8.36
CA PRO A 143 -12.67 -28.98 -8.00
C PRO A 143 -12.25 -29.87 -9.19
N GLN A 144 -12.57 -29.46 -10.42
CA GLN A 144 -12.21 -30.17 -11.64
C GLN A 144 -10.69 -30.22 -11.88
N LEU A 145 -9.88 -29.37 -11.24
CA LEU A 145 -8.43 -29.41 -11.36
C LEU A 145 -7.79 -30.59 -10.60
N ALA A 146 -8.48 -31.16 -9.61
CA ALA A 146 -7.91 -32.18 -8.72
C ALA A 146 -7.41 -33.43 -9.45
N GLY A 147 -8.08 -33.84 -10.54
CA GLY A 147 -7.64 -34.96 -11.36
C GLY A 147 -6.30 -34.69 -12.05
N VAL A 148 -6.14 -33.50 -12.61
CA VAL A 148 -4.91 -33.11 -13.33
C VAL A 148 -3.74 -32.94 -12.37
N LEU A 149 -3.98 -32.33 -11.21
CA LEU A 149 -2.97 -32.15 -10.15
C LEU A 149 -2.43 -33.50 -9.64
N ARG A 150 -3.31 -34.50 -9.51
CA ARG A 150 -2.90 -35.87 -9.13
C ARG A 150 -1.97 -36.47 -10.16
N THR A 151 -2.35 -36.43 -11.45
CA THR A 151 -1.50 -36.92 -12.55
C THR A 151 -0.15 -36.20 -12.58
N ALA A 152 -0.13 -34.87 -12.34
CA ALA A 152 1.11 -34.11 -12.26
C ALA A 152 1.98 -34.54 -11.08
N SER A 153 1.39 -34.77 -9.90
CA SER A 153 2.09 -35.26 -8.71
C SER A 153 2.73 -36.65 -8.94
N GLU A 154 2.00 -37.57 -9.60
CA GLU A 154 2.50 -38.90 -9.95
C GLU A 154 3.68 -38.82 -10.94
N ARG A 155 3.58 -37.96 -11.96
CA ARG A 155 4.67 -37.69 -12.91
C ARG A 155 5.88 -37.08 -12.21
N LEU A 156 5.65 -36.10 -11.34
CA LEU A 156 6.72 -35.45 -10.59
C LEU A 156 7.47 -36.46 -9.70
N ALA A 157 6.73 -37.36 -9.02
CA ALA A 157 7.31 -38.43 -8.22
C ALA A 157 8.15 -39.38 -9.07
N ALA A 158 7.68 -39.77 -10.26
CA ALA A 158 8.40 -40.66 -11.16
C ALA A 158 9.75 -40.08 -11.62
N HIS A 159 9.83 -38.77 -11.83
CA HIS A 159 11.05 -38.11 -12.33
C HIS A 159 12.00 -37.62 -11.23
N THR A 160 11.46 -37.23 -10.06
CA THR A 160 12.25 -36.56 -9.00
C THR A 160 12.33 -37.34 -7.69
N GLY A 161 11.57 -38.43 -7.56
CA GLY A 161 11.42 -39.18 -6.30
C GLY A 161 10.49 -38.51 -5.27
N SER A 162 9.98 -37.31 -5.53
CA SER A 162 9.05 -36.59 -4.64
C SER A 162 7.87 -35.98 -5.39
N GLY A 163 6.65 -36.45 -5.11
CA GLY A 163 5.43 -35.98 -5.75
C GLY A 163 4.79 -34.73 -5.14
N GLY A 164 5.38 -34.12 -4.11
CA GLY A 164 4.82 -32.94 -3.46
C GLY A 164 4.69 -31.75 -4.41
N LEU A 165 3.51 -31.12 -4.46
CA LEU A 165 3.30 -29.85 -5.15
C LEU A 165 3.49 -28.71 -4.13
N ASP A 166 4.74 -28.51 -3.72
CA ASP A 166 5.15 -27.72 -2.56
C ASP A 166 5.47 -26.24 -2.87
N GLY A 167 5.04 -25.75 -4.03
CA GLY A 167 5.27 -24.38 -4.48
C GLY A 167 6.75 -23.98 -4.39
N TYR A 168 7.04 -22.95 -3.59
CA TYR A 168 8.38 -22.39 -3.38
C TYR A 168 9.10 -22.88 -2.11
N GLN A 169 8.54 -23.84 -1.36
CA GLN A 169 9.08 -24.26 -0.05
C GLN A 169 10.53 -24.75 -0.12
N SER A 170 10.88 -25.45 -1.21
CA SER A 170 12.24 -25.94 -1.45
C SER A 170 13.28 -24.84 -1.78
N ARG A 171 12.82 -23.63 -2.13
CA ARG A 171 13.65 -22.52 -2.62
C ARG A 171 14.58 -22.90 -3.79
N SER A 172 14.20 -23.89 -4.58
CA SER A 172 14.95 -24.35 -5.75
C SER A 172 14.20 -24.00 -7.05
N PRO A 173 14.80 -23.18 -7.93
CA PRO A 173 14.29 -22.93 -9.29
C PRO A 173 14.06 -24.23 -10.08
N GLU A 174 14.95 -25.21 -9.93
CA GLU A 174 14.86 -26.52 -10.59
C GLU A 174 13.63 -27.29 -10.11
N ARG A 175 13.32 -27.23 -8.80
CA ARG A 175 12.11 -27.86 -8.25
C ARG A 175 10.85 -27.21 -8.80
N VAL A 176 10.80 -25.87 -8.85
CA VAL A 176 9.67 -25.13 -9.42
C VAL A 176 9.46 -25.49 -10.89
N GLN A 177 10.55 -25.55 -11.66
CA GLN A 177 10.50 -25.95 -13.06
C GLN A 177 10.02 -27.39 -13.24
N ALA A 178 10.44 -28.33 -12.37
CA ALA A 178 9.97 -29.71 -12.40
C ALA A 178 8.46 -29.83 -12.13
N ILE A 179 7.94 -29.04 -11.18
CA ILE A 179 6.49 -28.96 -10.91
C ILE A 179 5.76 -28.42 -12.15
N ALA A 180 6.21 -27.30 -12.70
CA ALA A 180 5.59 -26.68 -13.88
C ALA A 180 5.58 -27.62 -15.10
N ARG A 181 6.70 -28.30 -15.36
CA ARG A 181 6.81 -29.34 -16.39
C ARG A 181 5.83 -30.48 -16.17
N SER A 182 5.72 -30.97 -14.94
CA SER A 182 4.81 -32.08 -14.61
C SER A 182 3.34 -31.69 -14.80
N LEU A 183 2.98 -30.43 -14.52
CA LEU A 183 1.64 -29.89 -14.79
C LEU A 183 1.36 -29.80 -16.29
N TYR A 184 2.32 -29.28 -17.08
CA TYR A 184 2.22 -29.24 -18.53
C TYR A 184 2.04 -30.63 -19.14
N GLU A 185 2.86 -31.61 -18.73
CA GLU A 185 2.78 -32.98 -19.22
C GLU A 185 1.48 -33.68 -18.79
N ALA A 186 0.95 -33.36 -17.60
CA ALA A 186 -0.35 -33.85 -17.16
C ALA A 186 -1.47 -33.31 -18.07
N VAL A 187 -1.44 -32.02 -18.42
CA VAL A 187 -2.40 -31.44 -19.38
C VAL A 187 -2.24 -32.05 -20.77
N ALA A 188 -1.01 -32.24 -21.25
CA ALA A 188 -0.75 -32.88 -22.54
C ALA A 188 -1.32 -34.31 -22.62
N SER A 189 -1.36 -35.05 -21.50
CA SER A 189 -1.95 -36.39 -21.44
C SER A 189 -3.48 -36.44 -21.53
N LEU A 190 -4.16 -35.28 -21.54
CA LEU A 190 -5.61 -35.18 -21.72
C LEU A 190 -6.04 -35.26 -23.20
N GLU A 191 -5.10 -35.20 -24.14
CA GLU A 191 -5.35 -35.26 -25.59
C GLU A 191 -6.36 -34.17 -26.04
N LEU A 192 -6.07 -32.93 -25.65
CA LEU A 192 -6.89 -31.76 -26.00
C LEU A 192 -6.72 -31.40 -27.48
N HIS A 193 -7.77 -30.85 -28.08
CA HIS A 193 -7.77 -30.37 -29.46
C HIS A 193 -7.80 -28.84 -29.49
N TYR A 194 -6.90 -28.24 -30.28
CA TYR A 194 -6.83 -26.80 -30.44
C TYR A 194 -7.95 -26.27 -31.34
N ILE A 195 -8.56 -25.15 -30.95
CA ILE A 195 -9.47 -24.40 -31.81
C ILE A 195 -8.98 -22.96 -31.97
N ASN A 196 -9.18 -22.41 -33.17
CA ASN A 196 -8.75 -21.06 -33.46
C ASN A 196 -9.57 -20.04 -32.65
N PRO A 197 -8.91 -19.07 -31.98
CA PRO A 197 -9.60 -17.94 -31.37
C PRO A 197 -10.20 -17.02 -32.45
N PRO A 198 -11.13 -16.12 -32.09
CA PRO A 198 -11.51 -15.00 -32.94
C PRO A 198 -10.29 -14.14 -33.29
N ALA A 199 -10.31 -13.50 -34.45
CA ALA A 199 -9.27 -12.54 -34.82
C ALA A 199 -9.26 -11.35 -33.84
N SER A 200 -8.07 -10.88 -33.47
CA SER A 200 -7.87 -9.73 -32.58
C SER A 200 -8.53 -9.87 -31.19
N PHE A 201 -8.53 -11.08 -30.62
CA PHE A 201 -9.11 -11.36 -29.30
C PHE A 201 -8.38 -10.61 -28.17
N GLU A 202 -7.10 -10.29 -28.34
CA GLU A 202 -6.31 -9.53 -27.40
C GLU A 202 -6.85 -8.10 -27.22
N THR A 203 -7.41 -7.51 -28.29
CA THR A 203 -8.00 -6.17 -28.24
C THR A 203 -9.48 -6.19 -27.88
N THR A 204 -10.26 -7.05 -28.55
CA THR A 204 -11.73 -7.06 -28.43
C THR A 204 -12.25 -8.02 -27.37
N GLY A 205 -11.38 -8.87 -26.81
CA GLY A 205 -11.75 -9.90 -25.87
C GLY A 205 -12.35 -11.14 -26.53
N GLN A 206 -12.55 -12.18 -25.73
CA GLN A 206 -13.26 -13.39 -26.15
C GLN A 206 -13.86 -14.12 -24.96
N LYS A 207 -14.77 -15.05 -25.25
CA LYS A 207 -15.22 -16.05 -24.28
C LYS A 207 -14.08 -16.99 -23.94
N ILE A 208 -13.90 -17.22 -22.65
CA ILE A 208 -12.91 -18.15 -22.09
C ILE A 208 -13.69 -19.35 -21.56
N ARG A 209 -13.36 -20.54 -22.07
CA ARG A 209 -13.93 -21.78 -21.54
C ARG A 209 -13.42 -22.03 -20.15
N LEU A 210 -14.32 -22.41 -19.26
CA LEU A 210 -13.99 -22.73 -17.88
C LEU A 210 -13.31 -24.11 -17.79
N PRO A 211 -12.55 -24.40 -16.72
CA PRO A 211 -11.86 -25.68 -16.58
C PRO A 211 -12.76 -26.90 -16.76
N ALA A 212 -14.00 -26.85 -16.26
CA ALA A 212 -14.97 -27.94 -16.42
C ALA A 212 -15.34 -28.19 -17.90
N GLU A 213 -15.49 -27.13 -18.70
CA GLU A 213 -15.82 -27.22 -20.12
C GLU A 213 -14.64 -27.78 -20.92
N ILE A 214 -13.42 -27.28 -20.66
CA ILE A 214 -12.20 -27.73 -21.35
C ILE A 214 -11.96 -29.22 -21.09
N LEU A 215 -12.03 -29.64 -19.81
CA LEU A 215 -11.75 -31.02 -19.42
C LEU A 215 -12.81 -32.01 -19.94
N THR A 216 -14.06 -31.57 -20.07
CA THR A 216 -15.16 -32.41 -20.60
C THR A 216 -15.12 -32.48 -22.12
N ALA A 217 -15.03 -31.33 -22.79
CA ALA A 217 -15.10 -31.25 -24.25
C ALA A 217 -13.77 -31.57 -24.94
N ARG A 218 -12.65 -31.52 -24.20
CA ARG A 218 -11.28 -31.68 -24.71
C ARG A 218 -10.95 -30.71 -25.85
N LEU A 219 -11.46 -29.49 -25.78
CA LEU A 219 -11.28 -28.43 -26.78
C LEU A 219 -10.89 -27.12 -26.09
N GLY A 220 -9.96 -26.36 -26.68
CA GLY A 220 -9.58 -25.04 -26.15
C GLY A 220 -8.80 -24.18 -27.13
N THR A 221 -8.91 -22.86 -26.97
CA THR A 221 -8.06 -21.84 -27.63
C THR A 221 -6.74 -21.65 -26.88
N CYS A 222 -5.81 -20.86 -27.44
CA CYS A 222 -4.57 -20.50 -26.75
C CYS A 222 -4.83 -19.81 -25.40
N LEU A 223 -5.85 -18.96 -25.31
CA LEU A 223 -6.21 -18.30 -24.06
C LEU A 223 -6.86 -19.26 -23.05
N ASP A 224 -7.76 -20.14 -23.51
CA ASP A 224 -8.39 -21.17 -22.65
C ASP A 224 -7.31 -22.01 -21.94
N LEU A 225 -6.34 -22.50 -22.72
CA LEU A 225 -5.26 -23.35 -22.22
C LEU A 225 -4.27 -22.57 -21.36
N THR A 226 -4.02 -21.31 -21.67
CA THR A 226 -3.17 -20.41 -20.87
C THR A 226 -3.75 -20.19 -19.48
N VAL A 227 -5.04 -19.87 -19.40
CA VAL A 227 -5.74 -19.62 -18.14
C VAL A 227 -5.89 -20.92 -17.33
N LEU A 228 -6.15 -22.06 -17.98
CA LEU A 228 -6.19 -23.38 -17.33
C LEU A 228 -4.85 -23.75 -16.69
N LEU A 229 -3.74 -23.62 -17.45
CA LEU A 229 -2.41 -23.92 -16.94
C LEU A 229 -2.00 -22.95 -15.82
N ALA A 230 -2.34 -21.68 -15.94
CA ALA A 230 -2.15 -20.73 -14.85
C ALA A 230 -2.93 -21.13 -13.59
N ALA A 231 -4.17 -21.61 -13.71
CA ALA A 231 -4.96 -22.05 -12.56
C ALA A 231 -4.34 -23.28 -11.87
N LEU A 232 -3.77 -24.20 -12.65
CA LEU A 232 -3.03 -25.35 -12.14
C LEU A 232 -1.73 -24.95 -11.44
N LEU A 233 -0.98 -23.99 -12.01
CA LEU A 233 0.24 -23.44 -11.41
C LEU A 233 -0.08 -22.72 -10.09
N GLU A 234 -1.09 -21.86 -10.07
CA GLU A 234 -1.53 -21.14 -8.86
C GLU A 234 -1.97 -22.13 -7.77
N GLN A 235 -2.74 -23.16 -8.13
CA GLN A 235 -3.19 -24.19 -7.18
C GLN A 235 -2.04 -25.07 -6.66
N ALA A 236 -0.95 -25.20 -7.42
CA ALA A 236 0.28 -25.87 -6.97
C ALA A 236 1.18 -24.98 -6.11
N GLY A 237 0.74 -23.76 -5.78
CA GLY A 237 1.48 -22.80 -4.97
C GLY A 237 2.58 -22.06 -5.74
N LEU A 238 2.51 -22.03 -7.08
CA LEU A 238 3.42 -21.28 -7.94
C LEU A 238 2.80 -19.95 -8.37
N HIS A 239 3.63 -19.02 -8.82
CA HIS A 239 3.21 -17.69 -9.27
C HIS A 239 3.20 -17.62 -10.81
N PRO A 240 2.02 -17.79 -11.46
CA PRO A 240 1.92 -17.70 -12.91
C PRO A 240 1.84 -16.25 -13.41
N ILE A 241 2.28 -16.05 -14.64
CA ILE A 241 2.08 -14.83 -15.43
C ILE A 241 1.41 -15.21 -16.75
N LEU A 242 0.44 -14.42 -17.21
CA LEU A 242 -0.24 -14.60 -18.49
C LEU A 242 0.41 -13.66 -19.50
N VAL A 243 0.97 -14.16 -20.59
CA VAL A 243 1.63 -13.35 -21.62
C VAL A 243 0.75 -13.32 -22.86
N LEU A 244 0.38 -12.12 -23.31
CA LEU A 244 -0.41 -11.92 -24.52
C LEU A 244 0.43 -11.19 -25.56
N VAL A 245 0.57 -11.82 -26.71
CA VAL A 245 1.23 -11.26 -27.89
C VAL A 245 0.19 -11.13 -29.01
N GLU A 246 0.54 -10.45 -30.09
CA GLU A 246 -0.36 -10.36 -31.25
C GLU A 246 -0.79 -11.75 -31.75
N GLY A 247 -2.10 -12.02 -31.69
CA GLY A 247 -2.70 -13.27 -32.15
C GLY A 247 -2.44 -14.52 -31.30
N HIS A 248 -1.74 -14.43 -30.17
CA HIS A 248 -1.41 -15.61 -29.33
C HIS A 248 -1.33 -15.29 -27.83
N ALA A 249 -1.52 -16.30 -26.99
CA ALA A 249 -1.37 -16.18 -25.54
C ALA A 249 -0.72 -17.44 -24.97
N TYR A 250 0.13 -17.27 -23.96
CA TYR A 250 0.80 -18.37 -23.27
C TYR A 250 1.14 -18.01 -21.82
N PRO A 251 1.21 -18.99 -20.92
CA PRO A 251 1.60 -18.76 -19.54
C PRO A 251 3.12 -18.69 -19.39
N GLY A 252 3.53 -18.10 -18.27
CA GLY A 252 4.82 -18.30 -17.66
C GLY A 252 4.68 -18.56 -16.17
N VAL A 253 5.78 -18.93 -15.54
CA VAL A 253 5.87 -19.14 -14.10
C VAL A 253 7.19 -18.63 -13.56
N TRP A 254 7.12 -17.91 -12.45
CA TRP A 254 8.31 -17.46 -11.74
C TRP A 254 9.02 -18.64 -11.09
N LEU A 255 10.31 -18.81 -11.40
CA LEU A 255 11.16 -19.84 -10.80
C LEU A 255 11.70 -19.44 -9.41
N VAL A 256 11.63 -18.15 -9.12
CA VAL A 256 11.92 -17.56 -7.81
C VAL A 256 10.68 -16.84 -7.28
N ASP A 257 10.50 -16.79 -5.97
CA ASP A 257 9.35 -16.09 -5.37
C ASP A 257 9.53 -14.56 -5.44
N ARG A 258 9.32 -14.01 -6.62
CA ARG A 258 9.46 -12.58 -6.93
C ARG A 258 8.51 -12.17 -8.07
N PRO A 259 7.21 -12.01 -7.80
CA PRO A 259 6.26 -11.53 -8.79
C PRO A 259 6.53 -10.07 -9.19
N LEU A 260 5.82 -9.59 -10.22
CA LEU A 260 5.82 -8.16 -10.58
C LEU A 260 5.25 -7.29 -9.46
N GLN A 261 5.59 -6.01 -9.49
CA GLN A 261 5.02 -5.02 -8.56
C GLN A 261 3.61 -4.59 -8.98
N THR A 262 3.35 -4.53 -10.27
CA THR A 262 2.05 -4.18 -10.85
C THR A 262 1.36 -5.43 -11.43
N PRO A 263 0.01 -5.50 -11.39
CA PRO A 263 -0.75 -6.62 -11.95
C PRO A 263 -0.56 -6.83 -13.44
N ALA A 264 -0.35 -5.74 -14.19
CA ALA A 264 -0.11 -5.76 -15.62
C ALA A 264 1.15 -4.97 -15.99
N THR A 265 1.79 -5.36 -17.09
CA THR A 265 2.94 -4.68 -17.70
C THR A 265 2.92 -4.85 -19.22
N ASP A 266 3.33 -3.83 -19.95
CA ASP A 266 3.61 -3.88 -21.39
C ASP A 266 5.13 -3.90 -21.69
N ASP A 267 5.98 -3.83 -20.67
CA ASP A 267 7.44 -3.87 -20.81
C ASP A 267 7.95 -5.28 -21.17
N ALA A 268 8.05 -5.54 -22.48
CA ALA A 268 8.60 -6.77 -23.01
C ALA A 268 10.09 -6.96 -22.67
N ALA A 269 10.86 -5.87 -22.56
CA ALA A 269 12.27 -5.94 -22.21
C ALA A 269 12.45 -6.42 -20.78
N HIS A 270 11.61 -5.97 -19.84
CA HIS A 270 11.59 -6.46 -18.46
C HIS A 270 11.39 -7.97 -18.43
N LEU A 271 10.35 -8.50 -19.08
CA LEU A 271 10.07 -9.94 -19.10
C LEU A 271 11.20 -10.75 -19.75
N ARG A 272 11.74 -10.28 -20.88
CA ARG A 272 12.89 -10.93 -21.54
C ARG A 272 14.12 -11.00 -20.62
N ASN A 273 14.37 -9.96 -19.82
CA ASN A 273 15.49 -9.95 -18.88
C ASN A 273 15.28 -10.97 -17.75
N ARG A 274 14.05 -11.12 -17.26
CA ARG A 274 13.70 -12.14 -16.24
C ARG A 274 13.85 -13.56 -16.77
N VAL A 275 13.47 -13.81 -18.02
CA VAL A 275 13.69 -15.09 -18.69
C VAL A 275 15.18 -15.38 -18.84
N ARG A 276 15.97 -14.41 -19.31
CA ARG A 276 17.44 -14.55 -19.45
C ARG A 276 18.16 -14.75 -18.11
N ALA A 277 17.64 -14.16 -17.05
CA ALA A 277 18.17 -14.32 -15.70
C ALA A 277 17.83 -15.68 -15.06
N GLY A 278 16.99 -16.50 -15.71
CA GLY A 278 16.52 -17.76 -15.13
C GLY A 278 15.53 -17.56 -13.97
N GLU A 279 14.91 -16.38 -13.87
CA GLU A 279 13.93 -16.06 -12.83
C GLU A 279 12.50 -16.36 -13.29
N LEU A 280 12.25 -16.41 -14.59
CA LEU A 280 10.95 -16.64 -15.22
C LEU A 280 11.12 -17.67 -16.35
N VAL A 281 10.20 -18.64 -16.45
CA VAL A 281 10.07 -19.48 -17.63
C VAL A 281 8.72 -19.25 -18.29
N VAL A 282 8.69 -19.08 -19.60
CA VAL A 282 7.47 -19.00 -20.42
C VAL A 282 7.37 -20.25 -21.30
N PHE A 283 6.17 -20.73 -21.56
CA PHE A 283 5.96 -21.94 -22.35
C PHE A 283 4.64 -21.90 -23.12
N ASP A 284 4.63 -22.40 -24.36
CA ASP A 284 3.46 -22.38 -25.22
C ASP A 284 2.42 -23.40 -24.75
N SER A 285 1.36 -22.92 -24.10
CA SER A 285 0.26 -23.76 -23.61
C SER A 285 -0.52 -24.41 -24.73
N SER A 286 -0.59 -23.82 -25.92
CA SER A 286 -1.33 -24.41 -27.04
C SER A 286 -0.66 -25.65 -27.60
N ALA A 287 0.65 -25.77 -27.39
CA ALA A 287 1.49 -26.86 -27.86
C ALA A 287 1.10 -28.22 -27.24
N VAL A 288 0.42 -28.23 -26.08
CA VAL A 288 -0.15 -29.44 -25.46
C VAL A 288 -1.14 -30.15 -26.39
N ALA A 289 -1.89 -29.41 -27.21
CA ALA A 289 -2.88 -29.98 -28.12
C ALA A 289 -2.25 -30.73 -29.30
N ASN A 290 -0.97 -30.47 -29.57
CA ASN A 290 -0.19 -31.12 -30.62
C ASN A 290 0.83 -32.12 -30.07
N GLY A 291 0.78 -32.44 -28.77
CA GLY A 291 1.71 -33.36 -28.12
C GLY A 291 3.17 -32.88 -28.09
N VAL A 292 3.39 -31.56 -28.17
CA VAL A 292 4.73 -30.97 -28.18
C VAL A 292 5.38 -31.14 -26.79
N PRO A 293 6.64 -31.61 -26.70
CA PRO A 293 7.36 -31.70 -25.44
C PRO A 293 7.54 -30.35 -24.74
N TRP A 294 7.68 -30.36 -23.41
CA TRP A 294 7.87 -29.15 -22.59
C TRP A 294 9.02 -28.26 -23.08
N ASP A 295 10.18 -28.84 -23.37
CA ASP A 295 11.38 -28.08 -23.75
C ASP A 295 11.18 -27.33 -25.09
N ASP A 296 10.44 -27.93 -26.02
CA ASP A 296 10.07 -27.31 -27.30
C ASP A 296 9.01 -26.22 -27.11
N ALA A 297 8.05 -26.42 -26.20
CA ALA A 297 7.05 -25.42 -25.84
C ALA A 297 7.69 -24.19 -25.17
N VAL A 298 8.69 -24.38 -24.31
CA VAL A 298 9.51 -23.30 -23.72
C VAL A 298 10.29 -22.55 -24.80
N THR A 299 10.89 -23.28 -25.73
CA THR A 299 11.67 -22.70 -26.84
C THR A 299 10.78 -21.85 -27.74
N SER A 300 9.59 -22.35 -28.11
CA SER A 300 8.60 -21.64 -28.93
C SER A 300 8.15 -20.32 -28.27
N ALA A 301 7.73 -20.37 -27.00
CA ALA A 301 7.27 -19.18 -26.28
C ALA A 301 8.39 -18.16 -26.07
N THR A 302 9.61 -18.62 -25.76
CA THR A 302 10.77 -17.73 -25.60
C THR A 302 11.12 -17.03 -26.91
N ALA A 303 11.04 -17.74 -28.04
CA ALA A 303 11.25 -17.16 -29.36
C ALA A 303 10.14 -16.17 -29.74
N SER A 304 8.89 -16.44 -29.37
CA SER A 304 7.76 -15.52 -29.54
C SER A 304 7.97 -14.22 -28.75
N LEU A 305 8.32 -14.29 -27.47
CA LEU A 305 8.57 -13.12 -26.62
C LEU A 305 9.74 -12.24 -27.13
N ALA A 306 10.66 -12.82 -27.89
CA ALA A 306 11.78 -12.10 -28.51
C ALA A 306 11.36 -11.24 -29.72
N GLN A 307 10.18 -11.45 -30.31
CA GLN A 307 9.73 -10.78 -31.54
C GLN A 307 9.11 -9.38 -31.31
N ASP A 308 9.12 -8.88 -30.07
CA ASP A 308 8.60 -7.56 -29.68
C ASP A 308 7.12 -7.33 -30.03
N THR A 309 6.33 -8.42 -30.04
CA THR A 309 4.88 -8.44 -30.31
C THR A 309 4.03 -8.44 -29.04
N LEU A 310 4.63 -8.15 -27.88
CA LEU A 310 3.93 -8.14 -26.60
C LEU A 310 2.86 -7.05 -26.59
N GLN A 311 1.63 -7.44 -26.26
CA GLN A 311 0.54 -6.51 -25.98
C GLN A 311 0.58 -6.12 -24.51
N PHE A 312 0.58 -7.12 -23.63
CA PHE A 312 0.76 -6.98 -22.19
C PHE A 312 0.97 -8.35 -21.56
N ALA A 313 1.43 -8.37 -20.32
CA ALA A 313 1.44 -9.53 -19.46
C ALA A 313 0.72 -9.24 -18.14
N VAL A 314 0.02 -10.23 -17.60
CA VAL A 314 -0.71 -10.14 -16.34
C VAL A 314 -0.09 -11.09 -15.33
N ASP A 315 0.54 -10.55 -14.29
CA ASP A 315 1.06 -11.33 -13.18
C ASP A 315 -0.08 -11.69 -12.23
N VAL A 316 -0.39 -12.99 -12.11
CA VAL A 316 -1.55 -13.44 -11.36
C VAL A 316 -1.35 -13.17 -9.87
N ARG A 317 -0.15 -13.39 -9.32
CA ARG A 317 0.12 -13.12 -7.90
C ARG A 317 0.01 -11.62 -7.62
N ALA A 318 0.57 -10.77 -8.47
CA ALA A 318 0.42 -9.32 -8.35
C ALA A 318 -1.06 -8.90 -8.45
N ALA A 319 -1.84 -9.51 -9.36
CA ALA A 319 -3.27 -9.28 -9.48
C ALA A 319 -4.05 -9.70 -8.21
N ARG A 320 -3.74 -10.85 -7.60
CA ARG A 320 -4.31 -11.25 -6.30
C ARG A 320 -3.96 -10.27 -5.18
N LEU A 321 -2.72 -9.80 -5.14
CA LEU A 321 -2.27 -8.77 -4.18
C LEU A 321 -3.03 -7.45 -4.37
N HIS A 322 -3.51 -7.18 -5.59
CA HIS A 322 -4.38 -6.06 -5.90
C HIS A 322 -5.87 -6.43 -5.83
N ARG A 323 -6.25 -7.51 -5.13
CA ARG A 323 -7.65 -7.96 -4.94
C ARG A 323 -8.42 -8.28 -6.22
N ILE A 324 -7.73 -8.67 -7.29
CA ILE A 324 -8.40 -9.30 -8.44
C ILE A 324 -8.64 -10.76 -8.07
N LEU A 325 -9.85 -11.06 -7.61
CA LEU A 325 -10.24 -12.38 -7.15
C LEU A 325 -10.73 -13.26 -8.31
N PRO A 326 -10.57 -14.59 -8.21
CA PRO A 326 -11.17 -15.52 -9.15
C PRO A 326 -12.69 -15.33 -9.28
N LEU A 327 -13.24 -15.50 -10.48
CA LEU A 327 -14.66 -15.37 -10.76
C LEU A 327 -15.50 -16.30 -9.87
N GLN A 328 -16.51 -15.73 -9.21
CA GLN A 328 -17.51 -16.47 -8.46
C GLN A 328 -18.76 -16.68 -9.32
N LEU A 329 -18.87 -17.87 -9.92
CA LEU A 329 -19.96 -18.22 -10.82
C LEU A 329 -21.20 -18.80 -10.10
N VAL A 330 -21.09 -19.10 -8.80
CA VAL A 330 -22.17 -19.65 -7.97
C VAL A 330 -22.49 -18.68 -6.83
N SER A 331 -23.77 -18.42 -6.54
CA SER A 331 -24.16 -17.63 -5.36
C SER A 331 -23.77 -18.37 -4.08
N PRO A 332 -23.11 -17.72 -3.11
CA PRO A 332 -23.06 -18.25 -1.76
C PRO A 332 -24.49 -18.33 -1.22
N THR A 333 -24.85 -19.48 -0.66
CA THR A 333 -26.06 -19.62 0.13
C THR A 333 -25.83 -18.89 1.47
N ALA A 334 -26.52 -17.75 1.63
CA ALA A 334 -26.76 -16.98 2.86
C ALA A 334 -25.54 -16.59 3.73
N SER A 335 -25.24 -15.29 3.80
CA SER A 335 -24.42 -14.71 4.87
C SER A 335 -25.24 -14.49 6.15
N PRO A 336 -24.67 -14.67 7.36
CA PRO A 336 -25.32 -14.34 8.64
C PRO A 336 -25.42 -12.81 8.84
N GLU A 337 -26.48 -12.37 9.51
CA GLU A 337 -26.85 -10.97 9.77
C GLU A 337 -25.79 -10.19 10.60
N GLU A 338 -25.34 -9.05 10.09
CA GLU A 338 -24.59 -8.02 10.83
C GLU A 338 -25.55 -7.05 11.55
N ARG A 339 -25.26 -6.76 12.83
CA ARG A 339 -25.95 -5.72 13.62
C ARG A 339 -25.14 -4.42 13.59
N ALA A 340 -25.78 -3.34 13.16
CA ALA A 340 -25.27 -1.97 13.22
C ALA A 340 -25.53 -1.33 14.60
N VAL A 341 -24.65 -0.40 15.00
CA VAL A 341 -24.85 0.53 16.13
C VAL A 341 -24.58 1.96 15.63
N GLU A 342 -25.50 2.88 15.94
CA GLU A 342 -25.51 4.30 15.51
C GLU A 342 -24.66 5.22 16.41
N PRO A 343 -24.13 6.36 15.88
CA PRO A 343 -23.42 7.38 16.67
C PRO A 343 -24.30 8.59 17.02
N GLU A 344 -24.10 9.17 18.21
CA GLU A 344 -24.76 10.42 18.69
C GLU A 344 -23.94 11.70 18.42
N GLN A 345 -24.66 12.81 18.21
CA GLN A 345 -24.19 14.14 17.79
C GLN A 345 -23.78 15.11 18.93
N PRO A 346 -23.07 16.22 18.62
CA PRO A 346 -22.39 17.09 19.60
C PRO A 346 -23.11 18.43 19.91
N LEU A 347 -22.69 19.13 20.99
CA LEU A 347 -23.16 20.47 21.37
C LEU A 347 -22.02 21.51 21.41
N GLU A 348 -22.35 22.75 21.01
CA GLU A 348 -21.49 23.90 20.72
C GLU A 348 -21.08 24.79 21.93
N PRO A 349 -20.09 25.71 21.77
CA PRO A 349 -19.29 26.26 22.88
C PRO A 349 -19.63 27.72 23.27
N ALA A 350 -19.13 28.16 24.43
CA ALA A 350 -19.15 29.56 24.88
C ALA A 350 -17.73 30.13 25.11
N SER A 351 -17.58 31.39 24.71
CA SER A 351 -16.35 32.22 24.62
C SER A 351 -15.80 32.74 25.97
N TYR A 352 -14.47 32.96 26.09
CA TYR A 352 -13.86 34.30 26.26
C TYR A 352 -12.31 34.27 26.28
N ALA A 353 -11.72 35.47 26.22
CA ALA A 353 -10.40 35.90 25.72
C ALA A 353 -9.20 35.83 26.74
N PRO A 354 -7.96 36.18 26.29
CA PRO A 354 -6.68 35.69 26.85
C PRO A 354 -5.91 36.70 27.73
N ASN A 355 -4.98 36.21 28.55
CA ASN A 355 -3.59 36.71 28.66
C ASN A 355 -2.79 36.08 29.83
N ALA A 356 -1.49 35.82 29.62
CA ALA A 356 -0.37 36.65 30.12
C ALA A 356 0.97 35.88 30.23
N ALA A 357 2.06 36.63 30.05
CA ALA A 357 3.43 36.25 29.70
C ALA A 357 4.39 35.94 30.89
N GLU A 358 5.52 35.33 30.55
CA GLU A 358 6.66 34.94 31.40
C GLU A 358 7.62 36.10 31.80
N PRO A 359 8.42 35.97 32.90
CA PRO A 359 9.43 36.95 33.32
C PRO A 359 10.90 36.61 32.94
N PRO A 360 11.88 37.54 33.05
CA PRO A 360 13.26 37.38 32.56
C PRO A 360 14.33 37.04 33.63
N LEU A 361 15.50 36.57 33.15
CA LEU A 361 16.60 35.85 33.84
C LEU A 361 17.87 36.70 34.14
N SER A 362 18.71 36.27 35.12
CA SER A 362 19.97 36.93 35.59
C SER A 362 21.30 36.16 35.29
N SER A 363 22.46 36.84 35.37
CA SER A 363 23.80 36.37 34.93
C SER A 363 24.82 36.00 36.04
N THR A 364 24.95 34.72 36.40
CA THR A 364 26.00 34.16 37.29
C THR A 364 26.78 33.00 36.62
N PRO A 365 27.91 32.48 37.17
CA PRO A 365 28.59 31.28 36.66
C PRO A 365 27.72 30.02 36.67
N GLN A 366 26.91 29.84 37.71
CA GLN A 366 25.81 28.86 37.74
C GLN A 366 24.81 29.15 36.60
N GLY A 367 24.47 30.42 36.36
CA GLY A 367 23.70 30.86 35.20
C GLY A 367 24.37 30.67 33.82
N ARG A 368 25.68 30.39 33.73
CA ARG A 368 26.35 29.99 32.46
C ARG A 368 26.16 28.51 32.20
N LEU A 369 26.34 27.67 33.22
CA LEU A 369 26.05 26.24 33.14
C LEU A 369 24.57 26.02 32.84
N GLU A 370 23.67 26.73 33.53
CA GLU A 370 22.23 26.69 33.25
C GLU A 370 21.90 27.21 31.84
N ARG A 371 22.60 28.24 31.33
CA ARG A 371 22.46 28.67 29.92
C ARG A 371 22.94 27.62 28.92
N TRP A 372 24.02 26.90 29.19
CA TRP A 372 24.51 25.83 28.30
C TRP A 372 23.59 24.61 28.35
N LYS A 373 23.13 24.24 29.55
CA LYS A 373 22.11 23.22 29.76
C LYS A 373 20.81 23.59 29.03
N ALA A 374 20.31 24.81 29.18
CA ALA A 374 19.12 25.31 28.47
C ALA A 374 19.30 25.42 26.94
N ARG A 375 20.53 25.54 26.42
CA ARG A 375 20.81 25.51 24.97
C ARG A 375 20.83 24.09 24.41
N LEU A 376 21.09 23.08 25.23
CA LEU A 376 21.07 21.66 24.85
C LEU A 376 19.68 21.04 25.02
N LEU A 377 18.93 21.54 26.00
CA LEU A 377 17.60 21.05 26.35
C LEU A 377 16.50 21.91 25.72
N ASP A 378 16.07 21.55 24.52
CA ASP A 378 14.91 22.18 23.86
C ASP A 378 13.61 21.41 24.18
N LEU A 379 12.92 21.80 25.26
CA LEU A 379 11.58 21.30 25.59
C LEU A 379 10.46 22.12 24.91
N SER A 380 10.83 23.08 24.05
CA SER A 380 9.85 23.90 23.36
C SER A 380 9.13 23.09 22.28
N LEU A 381 7.99 23.62 21.83
CA LEU A 381 7.19 23.06 20.74
C LEU A 381 7.86 23.18 19.36
N ARG A 382 9.10 23.70 19.30
CA ARG A 382 9.94 23.67 18.11
C ARG A 382 10.66 22.32 17.97
N ASN A 383 10.84 21.60 19.07
CA ASN A 383 11.46 20.28 19.07
C ASN A 383 10.46 19.22 18.57
N LYS A 384 10.85 18.46 17.54
CA LYS A 384 10.04 17.38 16.95
C LYS A 384 9.79 16.21 17.90
N LEU A 385 10.63 16.03 18.92
CA LEU A 385 10.43 15.05 19.98
C LEU A 385 9.28 15.44 20.92
N VAL A 386 8.88 16.71 20.95
CA VAL A 386 7.78 17.22 21.77
C VAL A 386 6.53 17.49 20.92
N ALA A 387 6.74 18.07 19.74
CA ALA A 387 5.69 18.46 18.81
C ALA A 387 6.08 18.04 17.39
N PHE A 388 5.93 16.75 17.11
CA PHE A 388 6.12 16.14 15.81
C PHE A 388 5.19 16.77 14.77
N ARG A 389 5.74 17.03 13.58
CA ARG A 389 5.01 17.58 12.44
C ARG A 389 5.41 16.81 11.21
N ASP A 390 4.43 16.31 10.46
CA ASP A 390 4.71 15.72 9.16
C ASP A 390 5.28 16.78 8.21
N ASN A 391 6.39 16.44 7.54
CA ASN A 391 7.12 17.34 6.67
C ASN A 391 7.93 16.54 5.64
N LYS A 392 8.70 17.25 4.78
CA LYS A 392 9.54 16.62 3.75
C LYS A 392 10.60 15.63 4.25
N ARG A 393 10.87 15.59 5.56
CA ARG A 393 11.81 14.68 6.25
C ARG A 393 11.09 13.68 7.15
N SER A 394 9.88 13.29 6.77
CA SER A 394 9.14 12.18 7.38
C SER A 394 8.39 11.39 6.32
N ILE A 395 8.36 10.07 6.51
CA ILE A 395 7.59 9.10 5.72
C ILE A 395 6.65 8.37 6.70
N PRO A 396 5.38 8.78 6.79
CA PRO A 396 4.38 8.06 7.57
C PRO A 396 4.09 6.69 6.97
N LEU A 397 4.03 5.65 7.80
CA LEU A 397 3.70 4.28 7.40
C LEU A 397 2.20 4.01 7.57
N ALA A 398 1.63 3.22 6.65
CA ALA A 398 0.20 2.92 6.61
C ALA A 398 -0.08 1.54 7.20
N HIS A 399 -0.95 1.47 8.22
CA HIS A 399 -1.48 0.23 8.81
C HIS A 399 -0.41 -0.84 9.09
N VAL A 400 0.55 -0.48 9.96
CA VAL A 400 1.66 -1.38 10.34
C VAL A 400 1.51 -1.83 11.78
N ASP A 401 1.98 -3.04 12.06
CA ASP A 401 2.20 -3.51 13.42
C ASP A 401 3.58 -3.04 13.90
N GLY A 402 3.60 -2.03 14.76
CA GLY A 402 4.83 -1.44 15.29
C GLY A 402 5.71 -2.43 16.05
N ALA A 403 5.12 -3.42 16.73
CA ALA A 403 5.88 -4.46 17.44
C ALA A 403 6.59 -5.36 16.44
N GLY A 404 5.86 -5.89 15.45
CA GLY A 404 6.45 -6.69 14.38
C GLY A 404 7.51 -5.98 13.54
N LEU A 405 7.47 -4.64 13.43
CA LEU A 405 8.53 -3.86 12.77
C LEU A 405 9.81 -3.79 13.61
N GLU A 406 9.68 -3.55 14.91
CA GLU A 406 10.80 -3.52 15.84
C GLU A 406 11.49 -4.89 15.88
N ASP A 407 10.72 -5.96 16.08
CA ASP A 407 11.20 -7.35 16.05
C ASP A 407 11.94 -7.69 14.76
N ALA A 408 11.40 -7.28 13.60
CA ALA A 408 12.03 -7.55 12.31
C ALA A 408 13.38 -6.82 12.17
N LEU A 409 13.48 -5.57 12.63
CA LEU A 409 14.71 -4.79 12.61
C LEU A 409 15.73 -5.32 13.64
N ALA A 410 15.29 -5.69 14.84
CA ALA A 410 16.12 -6.31 15.88
C ALA A 410 16.72 -7.65 15.40
N ALA A 411 15.97 -8.41 14.60
CA ALA A 411 16.45 -9.62 13.93
C ALA A 411 17.38 -9.35 12.72
N GLY A 412 17.71 -8.10 12.42
CA GLY A 412 18.58 -7.70 11.32
C GLY A 412 17.94 -7.84 9.93
N ARG A 413 16.60 -7.88 9.83
CA ARG A 413 15.91 -7.96 8.54
C ARG A 413 15.89 -6.59 7.87
N THR A 414 16.05 -6.58 6.55
CA THR A 414 15.83 -5.42 5.70
C THR A 414 14.34 -5.28 5.38
N LEU A 415 13.76 -4.10 5.60
CA LEU A 415 12.37 -3.81 5.25
C LEU A 415 12.31 -2.87 4.04
N ILE A 416 11.56 -3.26 3.01
CA ILE A 416 11.36 -2.43 1.81
C ILE A 416 10.21 -1.45 2.08
N VAL A 417 10.48 -0.16 1.96
CA VAL A 417 9.47 0.90 2.08
C VAL A 417 9.01 1.29 0.68
N SER A 418 7.71 1.18 0.43
CA SER A 418 7.07 1.58 -0.83
C SER A 418 6.17 2.79 -0.63
N ALA A 419 5.87 3.51 -1.71
CA ALA A 419 4.79 4.48 -1.73
C ALA A 419 3.43 3.83 -1.38
N ARG A 420 2.39 4.65 -1.24
CA ARG A 420 1.01 4.19 -1.08
C ARG A 420 0.68 3.15 -2.15
N ALA A 421 -0.02 2.09 -1.77
CA ALA A 421 -0.34 0.99 -2.68
C ALA A 421 -1.11 1.52 -3.91
N ALA A 422 -0.67 1.12 -5.11
CA ALA A 422 -1.10 1.67 -6.40
C ALA A 422 -2.60 1.51 -6.67
N PHE A 423 -3.28 0.53 -6.05
CA PHE A 423 -4.74 0.38 -6.17
C PHE A 423 -5.56 1.49 -5.48
N LEU A 424 -4.89 2.44 -4.82
CA LEU A 424 -5.48 3.64 -4.23
C LEU A 424 -5.18 4.92 -5.02
N ASP A 425 -4.59 4.81 -6.21
CA ASP A 425 -4.29 5.98 -7.05
C ASP A 425 -5.48 6.43 -7.87
N ALA A 426 -5.54 7.74 -8.16
CA ALA A 426 -6.65 8.41 -8.83
C ALA A 426 -6.93 7.92 -10.27
N ASN A 427 -6.04 7.10 -10.85
CA ASN A 427 -6.19 6.50 -12.18
C ASN A 427 -6.70 5.05 -12.13
N ASP A 428 -6.88 4.47 -10.94
CA ASP A 428 -7.50 3.15 -10.80
C ASP A 428 -9.04 3.33 -10.90
N PRO A 429 -9.71 2.73 -11.89
CA PRO A 429 -11.16 2.86 -12.04
C PRO A 429 -11.94 2.03 -10.99
N ARG A 430 -11.27 1.36 -10.04
CA ARG A 430 -11.90 0.59 -8.96
C ARG A 430 -12.27 1.50 -7.80
N ASP A 431 -13.51 1.36 -7.33
CA ASP A 431 -14.05 2.21 -6.25
C ASP A 431 -13.72 1.62 -4.87
N PRO A 432 -12.88 2.27 -4.05
CA PRO A 432 -12.52 1.79 -2.71
C PRO A 432 -13.75 1.67 -1.80
N THR A 433 -14.77 2.51 -1.99
CA THR A 433 -16.05 2.46 -1.24
C THR A 433 -16.90 1.25 -1.64
N SER A 434 -16.92 0.90 -2.93
CA SER A 434 -17.64 -0.29 -3.42
C SER A 434 -16.94 -1.60 -3.03
N HIS A 435 -15.61 -1.60 -2.94
CA HIS A 435 -14.83 -2.74 -2.45
C HIS A 435 -15.04 -2.99 -0.95
N ALA A 436 -15.10 -1.94 -0.13
CA ALA A 436 -15.39 -2.04 1.31
C ALA A 436 -16.79 -2.61 1.57
N LEU A 437 -17.79 -2.23 0.76
CA LEU A 437 -19.18 -2.67 0.88
C LEU A 437 -19.43 -4.13 0.45
N LEU A 438 -18.55 -4.72 -0.36
CA LEU A 438 -18.67 -6.10 -0.85
C LEU A 438 -17.98 -7.14 0.04
N SER A 439 -17.05 -6.73 0.92
CA SER A 439 -16.12 -7.66 1.61
C SER A 439 -16.26 -7.72 3.15
N GLY A 440 -17.07 -6.87 3.79
CA GLY A 440 -17.45 -7.02 5.21
C GLY A 440 -16.37 -6.78 6.28
N GLU A 441 -15.11 -6.54 5.95
CA GLU A 441 -14.05 -6.14 6.88
C GLU A 441 -13.16 -5.06 6.26
N GLN A 442 -12.52 -4.18 7.05
CA GLN A 442 -11.65 -3.08 6.58
C GLN A 442 -10.39 -3.65 5.85
N PRO A 443 -10.37 -3.76 4.50
CA PRO A 443 -9.50 -4.71 3.78
C PRO A 443 -8.03 -4.29 3.61
N LEU A 444 -7.73 -3.00 3.80
CA LEU A 444 -6.43 -2.39 3.55
C LEU A 444 -5.42 -2.70 4.66
N GLU A 445 -5.90 -2.71 5.90
CA GLU A 445 -5.08 -2.99 7.08
C GLU A 445 -4.57 -4.44 7.07
N ALA A 446 -5.44 -5.42 6.82
CA ALA A 446 -5.05 -6.82 6.69
C ALA A 446 -4.00 -7.05 5.59
N PHE A 447 -4.12 -6.36 4.45
CA PHE A 447 -3.15 -6.44 3.36
C PHE A 447 -1.78 -5.88 3.77
N HIS A 448 -1.73 -4.69 4.37
CA HIS A 448 -0.46 -4.11 4.83
C HIS A 448 0.22 -4.98 5.89
N LEU A 449 -0.54 -5.57 6.81
CA LEU A 449 -0.02 -6.49 7.83
C LEU A 449 0.55 -7.78 7.20
N GLU A 450 -0.10 -8.36 6.18
CA GLU A 450 0.43 -9.52 5.45
C GLU A 450 1.74 -9.17 4.71
N GLN A 451 1.80 -8.00 4.07
CA GLN A 451 3.00 -7.54 3.36
C GLN A 451 4.15 -7.24 4.33
N GLN A 452 3.85 -6.73 5.52
CA GLN A 452 4.85 -6.53 6.57
C GLN A 452 5.54 -7.86 6.93
N GLN A 453 4.80 -8.97 7.00
CA GLN A 453 5.37 -10.29 7.29
C GLN A 453 6.36 -10.75 6.20
N SER A 454 6.18 -10.31 4.95
CA SER A 454 7.11 -10.58 3.85
C SER A 454 8.24 -9.55 3.72
N GLY A 455 8.33 -8.59 4.65
CA GLY A 455 9.39 -7.58 4.69
C GLY A 455 9.11 -6.33 3.86
N ARG A 456 7.85 -6.04 3.54
CA ARG A 456 7.44 -4.85 2.77
C ARG A 456 6.43 -4.01 3.55
N VAL A 457 6.67 -2.72 3.61
CA VAL A 457 5.77 -1.74 4.25
C VAL A 457 5.40 -0.62 3.29
N PHE A 458 4.20 -0.07 3.47
CA PHE A 458 3.66 0.98 2.61
C PHE A 458 3.59 2.31 3.35
N SER A 459 3.89 3.39 2.63
CA SER A 459 3.70 4.76 3.08
C SER A 459 2.24 5.20 2.85
N THR A 460 1.76 6.21 3.58
CA THR A 460 0.50 6.87 3.23
C THR A 460 0.64 7.84 2.05
N LEU A 461 1.87 8.10 1.59
CA LEU A 461 2.19 9.09 0.56
C LEU A 461 2.09 8.54 -0.87
N PRO A 462 1.54 9.29 -1.84
CA PRO A 462 1.59 8.95 -3.26
C PRO A 462 3.02 8.82 -3.80
N GLU A 463 3.22 8.06 -4.88
CA GLU A 463 4.55 7.73 -5.45
C GLU A 463 5.47 8.94 -5.63
N ARG A 464 4.98 9.99 -6.32
CA ARG A 464 5.78 11.21 -6.57
C ARG A 464 6.24 11.90 -5.29
N GLU A 465 5.40 11.94 -4.27
CA GLU A 465 5.72 12.58 -3.00
C GLU A 465 6.63 11.68 -2.15
N PHE A 466 6.33 10.39 -2.11
CA PHE A 466 7.16 9.38 -1.46
C PHE A 466 8.60 9.43 -1.97
N ASP A 467 8.80 9.37 -3.29
CA ASP A 467 10.13 9.40 -3.90
C ASP A 467 10.91 10.67 -3.55
N LYS A 468 10.23 11.81 -3.54
CA LYS A 468 10.81 13.10 -3.17
C LYS A 468 11.25 13.12 -1.71
N ARG A 469 10.39 12.67 -0.79
CA ARG A 469 10.70 12.64 0.65
C ARG A 469 11.76 11.59 0.99
N ALA A 470 11.70 10.40 0.36
CA ALA A 470 12.68 9.34 0.54
C ALA A 470 14.06 9.72 -0.01
N SER A 471 14.12 10.40 -1.17
CA SER A 471 15.37 10.96 -1.70
C SER A 471 15.99 11.99 -0.76
N GLU A 472 15.19 12.92 -0.24
CA GLU A 472 15.64 13.95 0.71
C GLU A 472 16.14 13.30 2.02
N LEU A 473 15.39 12.34 2.59
CA LEU A 473 15.80 11.62 3.79
C LEU A 473 17.11 10.85 3.59
N PHE A 474 17.25 10.17 2.45
CA PHE A 474 18.48 9.46 2.10
C PHE A 474 19.68 10.40 2.03
N LEU A 475 19.53 11.54 1.35
CA LEU A 475 20.60 12.53 1.21
C LEU A 475 21.01 13.10 2.58
N VAL A 476 20.03 13.49 3.39
CA VAL A 476 20.31 14.13 4.69
C VAL A 476 20.86 13.13 5.70
N ASN A 477 20.36 11.88 5.74
CA ASN A 477 20.91 10.84 6.62
C ASN A 477 22.37 10.53 6.28
N ARG A 478 22.71 10.42 4.98
CA ARG A 478 24.09 10.18 4.55
C ARG A 478 25.03 11.34 4.92
N LEU A 479 24.56 12.59 4.81
CA LEU A 479 25.32 13.76 5.23
C LEU A 479 25.54 13.78 6.75
N ALA A 480 24.49 13.53 7.54
CA ALA A 480 24.58 13.53 8.99
C ALA A 480 25.54 12.45 9.53
N LEU A 481 25.48 11.24 8.96
CA LEU A 481 26.43 10.16 9.26
C LEU A 481 27.87 10.53 8.91
N GLY A 482 28.09 11.17 7.75
CA GLY A 482 29.43 11.58 7.31
C GLY A 482 30.04 12.73 8.12
N GLU A 483 29.22 13.69 8.57
CA GLU A 483 29.71 14.89 9.29
C GLU A 483 29.82 14.67 10.81
N SER A 484 28.83 14.01 11.41
CA SER A 484 28.70 13.91 12.87
C SER A 484 28.94 12.52 13.44
N GLY A 485 28.92 11.49 12.59
CA GLY A 485 28.96 10.08 13.02
C GLY A 485 27.73 9.64 13.83
N ALA A 486 26.74 10.52 14.05
CA ALA A 486 25.58 10.23 14.86
C ALA A 486 24.40 9.70 14.02
N VAL A 487 23.65 8.75 14.57
CA VAL A 487 22.39 8.30 13.99
C VAL A 487 21.35 9.40 14.16
N THR A 488 20.80 9.89 13.04
CA THR A 488 19.75 10.93 13.05
C THR A 488 18.44 10.47 12.43
N LEU A 489 18.35 9.23 11.97
CA LEU A 489 17.17 8.67 11.31
C LEU A 489 16.59 7.58 12.19
N TYR A 490 15.30 7.71 12.49
CA TYR A 490 14.60 6.82 13.40
C TYR A 490 13.28 6.38 12.78
N LEU A 491 12.94 5.11 12.96
CA LEU A 491 11.57 4.63 12.90
C LEU A 491 10.93 4.97 14.25
N THR A 492 9.94 5.84 14.23
CA THR A 492 9.12 6.14 15.40
C THR A 492 8.01 5.09 15.48
N VAL A 493 7.83 4.50 16.67
CA VAL A 493 6.76 3.55 16.94
C VAL A 493 5.86 4.12 18.04
N GLY A 494 4.62 4.40 17.66
CA GLY A 494 3.60 5.01 18.51
C GLY A 494 3.75 6.51 18.68
N MET A 495 2.62 7.19 18.83
CA MET A 495 2.53 8.63 19.03
C MET A 495 1.63 8.96 20.23
N LEU A 496 2.07 9.89 21.07
CA LEU A 496 1.20 10.56 22.02
C LEU A 496 0.51 11.73 21.31
N HIS A 497 -0.81 11.68 21.24
CA HIS A 497 -1.69 12.77 20.89
C HIS A 497 -2.04 13.50 22.19
N TRP A 498 -1.59 14.74 22.36
CA TRP A 498 -1.78 15.50 23.59
C TRP A 498 -2.08 16.97 23.33
N TYR A 499 -2.65 17.61 24.34
CA TYR A 499 -3.00 19.03 24.33
C TYR A 499 -2.29 19.72 25.50
N GLU A 500 -1.68 20.88 25.23
CA GLU A 500 -0.90 21.62 26.24
C GLU A 500 -1.74 22.06 27.44
N ARG A 501 -3.03 22.31 27.20
CA ARG A 501 -4.03 22.72 28.17
C ARG A 501 -5.35 22.11 27.75
N GLU A 502 -6.28 21.92 28.68
CA GLU A 502 -7.59 21.35 28.39
C GLU A 502 -8.37 22.17 27.34
N ASP A 503 -8.15 23.49 27.32
CA ASP A 503 -8.73 24.47 26.39
C ASP A 503 -7.96 24.62 25.07
N SER A 504 -6.81 23.94 24.91
CA SER A 504 -6.03 24.04 23.69
C SER A 504 -6.75 23.37 22.52
N ALA A 505 -6.90 24.12 21.42
CA ALA A 505 -7.41 23.59 20.16
C ALA A 505 -6.33 22.86 19.35
N MET A 506 -5.05 23.08 19.66
CA MET A 506 -3.95 22.57 18.85
C MET A 506 -3.48 21.21 19.35
N LEU A 507 -3.79 20.16 18.58
CA LEU A 507 -3.28 18.82 18.81
C LEU A 507 -1.75 18.80 18.64
N ARG A 508 -1.06 18.24 19.62
CA ARG A 508 0.38 17.94 19.57
C ARG A 508 0.56 16.44 19.41
N LYS A 509 1.51 16.07 18.57
CA LYS A 509 1.96 14.68 18.42
C LYS A 509 3.37 14.56 18.95
N ALA A 510 3.70 13.50 19.68
CA ALA A 510 5.07 13.23 20.10
C ALA A 510 5.39 11.74 19.95
N PRO A 511 6.50 11.36 19.30
CA PRO A 511 6.86 9.96 19.15
C PRO A 511 7.19 9.35 20.51
N LEU A 512 6.81 8.09 20.71
CA LEU A 512 6.99 7.39 21.99
C LEU A 512 8.29 6.59 22.02
N LEU A 513 8.45 5.69 21.03
CA LEU A 513 9.63 4.83 20.89
C LEU A 513 10.41 5.22 19.63
N LEU A 514 11.73 5.25 19.74
CA LEU A 514 12.66 5.62 18.68
C LEU A 514 13.57 4.42 18.37
N VAL A 515 13.36 3.81 17.21
CA VAL A 515 14.16 2.69 16.71
C VAL A 515 15.16 3.24 15.68
N PRO A 516 16.48 3.16 15.92
CA PRO A 516 17.49 3.71 15.03
C PRO A 516 17.57 2.90 13.73
N VAL A 517 17.47 3.58 12.59
CA VAL A 517 17.47 2.94 11.27
C VAL A 517 18.38 3.65 10.28
N SER A 518 18.93 2.89 9.35
CA SER A 518 19.62 3.39 8.16
C SER A 518 18.72 3.26 6.93
N LEU A 519 18.89 4.15 5.96
CA LEU A 519 18.14 4.13 4.71
C LEU A 519 19.08 3.84 3.54
N SER A 520 18.82 2.76 2.82
CA SER A 520 19.57 2.38 1.61
C SER A 520 18.68 2.47 0.36
N ARG A 521 19.31 2.82 -0.78
CA ARG A 521 18.65 2.84 -2.09
C ARG A 521 19.05 1.58 -2.86
N ARG A 522 18.08 0.74 -3.24
CA ARG A 522 18.32 -0.58 -3.87
C ARG A 522 18.14 -0.59 -5.40
N GLY A 523 17.89 0.56 -6.03
CA GLY A 523 17.66 0.74 -7.48
C GLY A 523 16.24 1.25 -7.79
N ASN A 524 16.01 1.89 -8.95
CA ASN A 524 14.71 2.40 -9.45
C ASN A 524 13.66 2.79 -8.38
N GLY A 525 13.95 3.80 -7.55
CA GLY A 525 12.97 4.32 -6.58
C GLY A 525 12.69 3.44 -5.36
N LEU A 526 13.33 2.27 -5.24
CA LEU A 526 13.17 1.39 -4.07
C LEU A 526 14.09 1.81 -2.92
N TYR A 527 13.47 2.06 -1.77
CA TYR A 527 14.13 2.39 -0.51
C TYR A 527 13.94 1.26 0.49
N ALA A 528 15.00 0.97 1.24
CA ALA A 528 14.98 -0.05 2.26
C ALA A 528 15.52 0.50 3.57
N ILE A 529 14.88 0.15 4.68
CA ILE A 529 15.33 0.46 6.03
C ILE A 529 15.94 -0.78 6.70
N GLU A 530 17.02 -0.56 7.43
CA GLU A 530 17.77 -1.58 8.17
C GLU A 530 18.13 -1.01 9.55
N SER A 531 18.35 -1.87 10.54
CA SER A 531 18.81 -1.45 11.87
C SER A 531 20.13 -0.66 11.76
N ALA A 532 20.21 0.49 12.44
CA ALA A 532 21.48 1.21 12.59
C ALA A 532 22.22 0.78 13.86
N ASP A 533 23.51 1.14 13.97
CA ASP A 533 24.38 0.81 15.11
C ASP A 533 24.13 1.78 16.29
N ASP A 534 22.93 1.71 16.86
CA ASP A 534 22.50 2.43 18.07
C ASP A 534 21.35 1.65 18.74
N GLU A 535 21.02 1.98 19.99
CA GLU A 535 20.00 1.27 20.76
C GLU A 535 18.59 1.87 20.54
N THR A 536 17.55 1.01 20.58
CA THR A 536 16.14 1.44 20.66
C THR A 536 15.88 2.14 21.99
N ARG A 537 15.20 3.30 21.97
CA ARG A 537 15.01 4.14 23.17
C ARG A 537 13.64 4.80 23.21
N VAL A 538 13.11 5.01 24.41
CA VAL A 538 11.95 5.90 24.60
C VAL A 538 12.34 7.36 24.45
N ASN A 539 11.36 8.17 24.08
CA ASN A 539 11.53 9.61 23.97
C ASN A 539 11.63 10.27 25.35
N VAL A 540 12.85 10.27 25.90
CA VAL A 540 13.19 10.89 27.19
C VAL A 540 12.94 12.41 27.22
N THR A 541 13.02 13.09 26.07
CA THR A 541 12.70 14.53 25.98
C THR A 541 11.23 14.77 26.26
N LEU A 542 10.35 13.93 25.71
CA LEU A 542 8.93 13.95 26.02
C LEU A 542 8.70 13.66 27.51
N LEU A 543 9.30 12.59 28.05
CA LEU A 543 9.15 12.24 29.46
C LEU A 543 9.54 13.38 30.41
N LYS A 544 10.65 14.07 30.13
CA LYS A 544 11.06 15.23 30.93
C LYS A 544 10.03 16.35 30.88
N LYS A 545 9.50 16.66 29.69
CA LYS A 545 8.44 17.67 29.54
C LYS A 545 7.17 17.28 30.29
N LEU A 546 6.73 16.03 30.15
CA LEU A 546 5.54 15.52 30.84
C LEU A 546 5.68 15.61 32.35
N LYS A 547 6.88 15.32 32.87
CA LYS A 547 7.21 15.47 34.29
C LYS A 547 7.20 16.94 34.72
N ASP A 548 7.87 17.82 33.98
CA ASP A 548 8.03 19.22 34.37
C ASP A 548 6.72 20.02 34.32
N ASP A 549 5.90 19.78 33.29
CA ASP A 549 4.70 20.57 33.02
C ASP A 549 3.42 19.97 33.63
N TYR A 550 3.38 18.65 33.83
CA TYR A 550 2.15 17.92 34.23
C TYR A 550 2.33 16.97 35.42
N ASP A 551 3.53 16.91 36.02
CA ASP A 551 3.90 15.92 37.06
C ASP A 551 3.68 14.45 36.64
N ALA A 552 3.60 14.23 35.33
CA ALA A 552 3.35 12.94 34.72
C ALA A 552 4.68 12.19 34.55
N HIS A 553 4.85 11.08 35.26
CA HIS A 553 6.07 10.29 35.23
C HIS A 553 5.79 8.80 35.03
N LEU A 554 6.63 8.16 34.21
CA LEU A 554 6.68 6.71 34.05
C LEU A 554 7.87 6.19 34.85
N PRO A 555 7.66 5.52 36.00
CA PRO A 555 8.77 4.99 36.79
C PRO A 555 9.50 3.88 36.03
N ASP A 556 10.83 3.86 36.17
CA ASP A 556 11.73 2.80 35.68
C ASP A 556 11.72 2.52 34.16
N ILE A 557 11.11 3.40 33.35
CA ILE A 557 11.06 3.24 31.88
C ILE A 557 12.42 3.45 31.18
N ASP A 558 13.44 3.91 31.92
CA ASP A 558 14.82 4.01 31.42
C ASP A 558 15.40 2.63 31.08
N ILE A 559 14.86 1.56 31.69
CA ILE A 559 15.14 0.17 31.32
C ILE A 559 13.91 -0.31 30.55
N LEU A 560 14.08 -0.49 29.23
CA LEU A 560 12.97 -0.93 28.39
C LEU A 560 12.54 -2.36 28.78
N PRO A 561 11.23 -2.63 28.91
CA PRO A 561 10.76 -4.00 29.07
C PRO A 561 11.15 -4.82 27.84
N THR A 562 11.47 -6.09 28.05
CA THR A 562 11.93 -6.99 26.98
C THR A 562 11.07 -8.24 26.89
N ASP A 563 10.90 -8.76 25.68
CA ASP A 563 10.23 -10.02 25.40
C ASP A 563 11.19 -11.05 24.75
N ALA A 564 10.65 -12.04 24.02
CA ALA A 564 11.45 -13.07 23.35
C ALA A 564 12.22 -12.55 22.13
N SER A 565 11.83 -11.41 21.58
CA SER A 565 12.38 -10.81 20.35
C SER A 565 13.27 -9.60 20.60
N GLY A 566 13.16 -8.96 21.77
CA GLY A 566 13.92 -7.75 22.09
C GLY A 566 13.12 -6.83 22.98
N VAL A 567 12.78 -5.64 22.48
CA VAL A 567 12.02 -4.62 23.23
C VAL A 567 10.53 -4.94 23.17
N ASP A 568 9.87 -5.05 24.33
CA ASP A 568 8.41 -5.26 24.39
C ASP A 568 7.67 -3.95 24.08
N VAL A 569 7.50 -3.68 22.79
CA VAL A 569 6.79 -2.49 22.27
C VAL A 569 5.37 -2.40 22.86
N ALA A 570 4.67 -3.53 22.99
CA ALA A 570 3.30 -3.55 23.46
C ALA A 570 3.21 -3.15 24.94
N ALA A 571 4.16 -3.56 25.79
CA ALA A 571 4.25 -3.13 27.18
C ALA A 571 4.56 -1.63 27.29
N ILE A 572 5.46 -1.11 26.46
CA ILE A 572 5.79 0.32 26.42
C ILE A 572 4.56 1.15 26.05
N LEU A 573 3.86 0.80 24.97
CA LEU A 573 2.66 1.53 24.53
C LEU A 573 1.54 1.46 25.57
N ARG A 574 1.35 0.31 26.25
CA ARG A 574 0.41 0.18 27.38
C ARG A 574 0.79 1.08 28.56
N ALA A 575 2.08 1.18 28.89
CA ALA A 575 2.54 2.05 29.98
C ALA A 575 2.25 3.53 29.66
N PHE A 576 2.55 3.99 28.45
CA PHE A 576 2.19 5.33 28.00
C PHE A 576 0.68 5.56 27.93
N ALA A 577 -0.11 4.56 27.51
CA ALA A 577 -1.57 4.66 27.51
C ALA A 577 -2.13 4.78 28.94
N GLY A 578 -1.56 4.05 29.90
CA GLY A 578 -1.89 4.19 31.32
C GLY A 578 -1.56 5.57 31.89
N LEU A 579 -0.44 6.16 31.47
CA LEU A 579 -0.09 7.55 31.80
C LEU A 579 -1.10 8.54 31.18
N ALA A 580 -1.40 8.38 29.90
CA ALA A 580 -2.30 9.24 29.14
C ALA A 580 -3.74 9.19 29.67
N ALA A 581 -4.19 8.06 30.21
CA ALA A 581 -5.53 7.90 30.78
C ALA A 581 -5.82 8.86 31.95
N GLY A 582 -4.79 9.38 32.63
CA GLY A 582 -4.92 10.40 33.67
C GLY A 582 -5.21 11.82 33.14
N PHE A 583 -5.11 12.04 31.83
CA PHE A 583 -5.21 13.36 31.20
C PHE A 583 -6.33 13.39 30.15
N PRO A 584 -7.33 14.28 30.29
CA PRO A 584 -8.39 14.42 29.30
C PRO A 584 -7.85 14.72 27.90
N ARG A 585 -8.43 14.08 26.88
CA ARG A 585 -8.08 14.26 25.46
C ARG A 585 -6.67 13.81 25.07
N TRP A 586 -5.94 13.15 25.97
CA TRP A 586 -4.68 12.50 25.61
C TRP A 586 -4.95 11.10 25.10
N GLU A 587 -4.26 10.71 24.04
CA GLU A 587 -4.43 9.41 23.40
C GLU A 587 -3.07 8.89 22.94
N VAL A 588 -2.86 7.59 23.08
CA VAL A 588 -1.70 6.90 22.51
C VAL A 588 -2.17 6.15 21.27
N THR A 589 -1.57 6.45 20.12
CA THR A 589 -1.85 5.77 18.85
C THR A 589 -0.67 4.90 18.41
N GLY A 590 -0.94 3.89 17.58
CA GLY A 590 0.08 3.02 16.98
C GLY A 590 0.76 3.61 15.74
N GLU A 591 0.65 4.92 15.50
CA GLU A 591 1.22 5.57 14.33
C GLU A 591 2.74 5.34 14.24
N CYS A 592 3.22 4.83 13.10
CA CYS A 592 4.63 4.63 12.84
C CYS A 592 5.12 5.54 11.72
N THR A 593 6.29 6.15 11.88
CA THR A 593 6.84 7.10 10.89
C THR A 593 8.35 7.01 10.84
N VAL A 594 8.93 6.93 9.65
CA VAL A 594 10.38 7.06 9.45
C VAL A 594 10.72 8.55 9.35
N SER A 595 11.50 9.10 10.28
CA SER A 595 11.81 10.53 10.29
C SER A 595 13.20 10.84 10.80
N GLN A 596 13.73 11.98 10.34
CA GLN A 596 14.95 12.56 10.87
C GLN A 596 14.65 13.31 12.19
N LEU A 597 15.31 12.89 13.27
CA LEU A 597 15.18 13.46 14.62
C LEU A 597 16.57 13.77 15.21
N GLU A 598 16.69 14.89 15.93
CA GLU A 598 17.93 15.31 16.59
C GLU A 598 17.93 14.91 18.07
N PHE A 599 18.04 13.62 18.36
CA PHE A 599 17.91 13.07 19.71
C PHE A 599 19.17 13.25 20.59
N THR A 600 20.36 13.25 19.98
CA THR A 600 21.66 13.23 20.68
C THR A 600 21.86 14.39 21.68
N LYS A 601 21.27 15.55 21.41
CA LYS A 601 21.41 16.75 22.26
C LYS A 601 20.90 16.53 23.68
N PHE A 602 19.80 15.79 23.85
CA PHE A 602 19.25 15.50 25.16
C PHE A 602 20.12 14.50 25.93
N LEU A 603 20.66 13.47 25.28
CA LEU A 603 21.56 12.52 25.94
C LEU A 603 22.85 13.21 26.42
N MET A 604 23.39 14.13 25.62
CA MET A 604 24.52 14.96 26.04
C MET A 604 24.16 15.81 27.27
N TRP A 605 22.94 16.37 27.31
CA TRP A 605 22.45 17.11 28.47
C TRP A 605 22.32 16.22 29.72
N LEU A 606 21.73 15.03 29.60
CA LEU A 606 21.57 14.07 30.69
C LEU A 606 22.94 13.64 31.24
N ASP A 607 23.92 13.38 30.37
CA ASP A 607 25.28 13.02 30.78
C ASP A 607 26.00 14.18 31.47
N LEU A 608 25.83 15.41 30.95
CA LEU A 608 26.34 16.62 31.58
C LEU A 608 25.72 16.82 32.96
N GLU A 609 24.42 16.63 33.12
CA GLU A 609 23.73 16.76 34.41
C GLU A 609 24.24 15.73 35.42
N ALA A 610 24.27 14.45 35.04
CA ALA A 610 24.72 13.36 35.92
C ALA A 610 26.20 13.49 36.31
N LYS A 611 27.06 14.01 35.43
CA LYS A 611 28.52 14.09 35.63
C LYS A 611 29.03 15.50 35.92
N THR A 612 28.16 16.49 36.17
CA THR A 612 28.53 17.90 36.36
C THR A 612 29.67 18.05 37.38
N GLU A 613 29.54 17.43 38.56
CA GLU A 613 30.56 17.51 39.62
C GLU A 613 31.91 16.90 39.22
N ARG A 614 31.90 15.86 38.36
CA ARG A 614 33.11 15.21 37.88
C ARG A 614 33.80 16.02 36.79
N ILE A 615 33.01 16.63 35.90
CA ILE A 615 33.49 17.47 34.79
C ILE A 615 34.17 18.73 35.32
N LEU A 616 33.60 19.33 36.38
CA LEU A 616 34.18 20.50 37.05
C LEU A 616 35.50 20.21 37.79
N LYS A 617 35.90 18.95 38.00
CA LYS A 617 37.22 18.61 38.56
C LYS A 617 38.35 18.72 37.54
N ASN A 618 38.04 18.79 36.24
CA ASN A 618 39.06 19.01 35.22
C ASN A 618 39.49 20.48 35.24
N PRO A 619 40.79 20.80 35.43
CA PRO A 619 41.26 22.18 35.55
C PRO A 619 40.88 23.07 34.36
N VAL A 620 40.97 22.54 33.13
CA VAL A 620 40.63 23.27 31.90
C VAL A 620 39.14 23.57 31.85
N VAL A 621 38.31 22.61 32.21
CA VAL A 621 36.86 22.77 32.20
C VAL A 621 36.42 23.72 33.31
N ALA A 622 36.95 23.57 34.52
CA ALA A 622 36.73 24.51 35.63
C ALA A 622 37.08 25.94 35.23
N HIS A 623 38.22 26.15 34.57
CA HIS A 623 38.62 27.46 34.07
C HIS A 623 37.71 28.00 32.96
N ILE A 624 37.21 27.15 32.07
CA ILE A 624 36.18 27.55 31.09
C ILE A 624 34.86 27.94 31.80
N PHE A 625 34.51 27.27 32.89
CA PHE A 625 33.31 27.54 33.71
C PHE A 625 33.42 28.79 34.57
N GLU A 626 34.59 29.07 35.13
CA GLU A 626 34.83 30.14 36.12
C GLU A 626 35.48 31.37 35.47
N GLY A 627 36.48 31.17 34.61
CA GLY A 627 37.50 32.14 34.20
C GLY A 627 37.10 33.23 33.21
N GLY A 628 35.82 33.43 32.92
CA GLY A 628 35.34 34.73 32.37
C GLY A 628 36.05 35.31 31.15
N GLY A 629 36.67 34.50 30.27
CA GLY A 629 37.43 35.00 29.11
C GLY A 629 38.94 35.21 29.35
N GLU A 630 39.48 34.83 30.51
CA GLU A 630 40.91 34.84 30.81
C GLU A 630 41.62 33.62 30.21
N SER A 631 42.90 33.78 29.84
CA SER A 631 43.70 32.67 29.30
C SER A 631 43.94 31.60 30.35
N PHE A 632 43.82 30.32 29.96
CA PHE A 632 44.11 29.20 30.85
C PHE A 632 45.55 29.27 31.36
N PRO A 633 45.81 29.28 32.68
CA PRO A 633 47.17 29.36 33.19
C PRO A 633 47.93 28.07 32.83
N MET A 634 48.82 28.15 31.84
CA MET A 634 49.74 27.06 31.56
C MET A 634 50.73 26.93 32.72
N ALA A 635 50.77 25.75 33.34
CA ALA A 635 51.67 25.45 34.46
C ALA A 635 53.17 25.44 34.06
N THR A 636 53.47 25.52 32.76
CA THR A 636 54.81 25.65 32.20
C THR A 636 54.77 26.70 31.11
N GLY A 637 55.70 27.67 31.13
CA GLY A 637 55.88 28.60 30.01
C GLY A 637 56.13 27.83 28.72
N PHE A 638 55.79 28.44 27.57
CA PHE A 638 56.18 27.88 26.27
C PHE A 638 57.67 27.52 26.33
N PRO A 639 58.07 26.28 25.95
CA PRO A 639 59.47 25.88 26.01
C PRO A 639 60.30 26.87 25.19
N ASP A 640 61.40 27.36 25.77
CA ASP A 640 62.31 28.28 25.10
C ASP A 640 62.81 27.61 23.81
N PRO A 641 62.62 28.22 22.63
CA PRO A 641 63.13 27.69 21.37
C PRO A 641 64.62 27.33 21.42
N GLN A 642 65.42 28.02 22.24
CA GLN A 642 66.85 27.74 22.39
C GLN A 642 67.16 26.46 23.19
N GLY A 643 66.18 25.92 23.93
CA GLY A 643 66.29 24.65 24.66
C GLY A 643 65.79 23.43 23.87
N LEU A 644 65.26 23.62 22.66
CA LEU A 644 64.69 22.53 21.84
C LEU A 644 65.72 21.88 20.90
N ASP A 645 66.87 22.52 20.66
CA ASP A 645 67.95 21.99 19.80
C ASP A 645 69.11 21.32 20.58
N GLY A 646 68.89 21.01 21.87
CA GLY A 646 69.92 20.55 22.79
C GLY A 646 69.58 19.28 23.57
N SER A 647 69.10 18.22 22.90
CA SER A 647 69.15 16.84 23.41
C SER A 647 68.89 15.81 22.30
#